data_AF-A0AAD7WYB2-F1
#
_entry.id   AF-A0AAD7WYB2-F1
#
_cell.length_a   1.000
_cell.length_b   1.000
_cell.length_c   1.000
_cell.angle_alpha   90.00
_cell.angle_beta   90.00
_cell.angle_gamma   90.00
#
_symmetry.space_group_name_H-M   'P 1'
#
loop_
_entity.id
_entity.type
_entity.pdbx_description
1 polymer ?
#
loop_
_entity_poly.entity_id
_entity_poly.type
_entity_poly.pdbx_seq_one_letter_code
_entity_poly.pdbx_strand_id
1 'polypeptide(L)'
;MMKFRFRRQGNDPQREKLKQDLFAFNKTVEHGFPNQPSALAFDPKLRLMAIGTKSGAVKIYGAPGVEFTGLHKDMATVTQMHFLPGQGRLLSLLDDNTLHLWEISLREGSSHLEELCSFILPGRPGIESTSATRVTVLLLKTSCDLLCLGTEGGGVHFLELPSLSLLDTKSLLHDEIIHSLPEDYKCGKSLGPVESLQEHPQCPSKILIGYSRGLVVLWDLSNRQVDNLFLGNQQLESLSWERSGKTFVSSHSDGGYMVWAVNGNSPRTQQPITSIIPYGPFPCKAINKILWRTTELGAPFVLFSGGMPRASYGDRHCVTVLQEKTQVTLDFTSRVIDFFTIYCTDNEKEFDDPTALVVLLEEELVVIDLLTTGWPTIPSPYLAPLHSSAITCSYHISNVPTKLLERVISAGQHQSPPQTHVKWPINGGKNLAPDPKHNGLLLTGHEDGTVRFWDASGVSLKPLYKLSTANIFQTDCDHNDSLGQAGEEEWPPFRKVGCFDPYSDDPRLGIQKISLCKYSGKLVVAGTAGQVLVMDLSEDKSDHVINVATLDILQEREGFTWKGHDRLAPKDGPISFAPGFHPIILVQCMPPAAVTAVTLHAEWNLIAFGTSHGFGLFDYHRHSPVLARCTLHPNDSLAMEGPLSRVKSLKKSLRQSFRRIRKSRVSGKKRVVVNSPASKVQEANAQLAEQAGPHDVEMAPVQRRIEPRSADDSLSGVVRCLCFADTYLRDGSHHGPTMWAGTNSGSVYAYALEVPSQDKFSEQSIEAVLGKEIQLMHRAPVVSIAVLDGRGNPLPEPYEVSRDLAKAPDMQGSHSVLIASEEQFKVFTLPKVSAKTKFKLTAHEGCRVRKVALATFGSVSAEEYSENGLVCLTNLGDIHVFSVPALRPQVRYDCIRKEDISGIASCVFTKPGQGFYLISPSEFERFSLSARVITEPLCSVDMDRPHSHTALSNTTASVQANGTHKVQPPGESHSLGDAEGVFEEIQAALSSPALDSPNSSADITLDTTGDITVEDVKDFLT
;
A
#
# COMPACT_ATOMS: atom_id res chain seq x y z
N MET A 1 1.85 -23.12 -50.74
CA MET A 1 1.78 -23.47 -49.30
C MET A 1 3.18 -23.86 -48.82
N MET A 2 4.02 -22.89 -48.43
CA MET A 2 5.36 -23.17 -47.87
C MET A 2 5.27 -23.21 -46.34
N LYS A 3 5.56 -24.38 -45.76
CA LYS A 3 5.71 -24.55 -44.30
C LYS A 3 6.97 -23.82 -43.86
N PHE A 4 6.82 -22.69 -43.15
CA PHE A 4 7.92 -22.09 -42.39
C PHE A 4 8.28 -23.06 -41.25
N ARG A 5 9.32 -23.88 -41.45
CA ARG A 5 10.01 -24.57 -40.36
C ARG A 5 10.70 -23.49 -39.53
N PHE A 6 10.24 -23.29 -38.29
CA PHE A 6 11.03 -22.57 -37.29
C PHE A 6 12.31 -23.38 -37.07
N ARG A 7 13.45 -22.89 -37.59
CA ARG A 7 14.75 -23.30 -37.07
C ARG A 7 14.73 -22.94 -35.58
N ARG A 8 14.84 -23.93 -34.69
CA ARG A 8 15.39 -23.67 -33.35
C ARG A 8 16.74 -23.00 -33.59
N GLN A 9 16.84 -21.70 -33.36
CA GLN A 9 18.12 -21.00 -33.40
C GLN A 9 18.94 -21.56 -32.25
N GLY A 10 20.15 -22.01 -32.53
CA GLY A 10 21.12 -22.36 -31.48
C GLY A 10 21.37 -21.13 -30.60
N ASN A 11 21.67 -21.38 -29.32
CA ASN A 11 22.08 -20.36 -28.37
C ASN A 11 23.26 -19.59 -28.97
N ASP A 12 23.04 -18.35 -29.40
CA ASP A 12 24.12 -17.42 -29.72
C ASP A 12 24.68 -16.91 -28.39
N PRO A 13 25.87 -17.35 -27.97
CA PRO A 13 26.42 -16.99 -26.66
C PRO A 13 26.64 -15.47 -26.54
N GLN A 14 26.84 -14.75 -27.65
CA GLN A 14 26.98 -13.29 -27.64
C GLN A 14 25.66 -12.60 -27.31
N ARG A 15 24.53 -13.12 -27.81
CA ARG A 15 23.20 -12.56 -27.50
C ARG A 15 22.79 -12.85 -26.06
N GLU A 16 23.12 -14.01 -25.51
CA GLU A 16 22.82 -14.31 -24.11
C GLU A 16 23.62 -13.42 -23.15
N LYS A 17 24.90 -13.15 -23.45
CA LYS A 17 25.69 -12.16 -22.70
C LYS A 17 25.05 -10.77 -22.77
N LEU A 18 24.65 -10.33 -23.97
CA LEU A 18 23.97 -9.04 -24.13
C LEU A 18 22.65 -8.97 -23.37
N LYS A 19 21.89 -10.06 -23.24
CA LYS A 19 20.68 -10.09 -22.41
C LYS A 19 20.99 -9.86 -20.94
N GLN A 20 22.06 -10.45 -20.41
CA GLN A 20 22.50 -10.22 -19.02
C GLN A 20 22.94 -8.77 -18.81
N ASP A 21 23.53 -8.14 -19.83
CA ASP A 21 23.94 -6.73 -19.77
C ASP A 21 22.74 -5.75 -19.82
N LEU A 22 21.58 -6.18 -20.33
CA LEU A 22 20.40 -5.33 -20.52
C LEU A 22 19.31 -5.57 -19.46
N PHE A 23 19.07 -6.84 -19.11
CA PHE A 23 17.92 -7.28 -18.34
C PHE A 23 18.33 -7.96 -17.03
N ALA A 24 17.78 -7.47 -15.93
CA ALA A 24 17.85 -8.10 -14.62
C ALA A 24 16.54 -7.85 -13.89
N PHE A 25 16.00 -8.86 -13.21
CA PHE A 25 14.78 -8.69 -12.43
C PHE A 25 15.08 -8.61 -10.95
N ASN A 26 14.68 -7.49 -10.35
CA ASN A 26 14.82 -7.24 -8.92
C ASN A 26 13.56 -6.54 -8.43
N LYS A 27 12.90 -7.09 -7.40
CA LYS A 27 12.07 -6.30 -6.49
C LYS A 27 13.02 -5.49 -5.62
N THR A 28 12.74 -4.21 -5.42
CA THR A 28 13.77 -3.28 -4.95
C THR A 28 13.42 -2.59 -3.65
N VAL A 29 12.26 -1.95 -3.58
CA VAL A 29 11.82 -1.16 -2.43
C VAL A 29 10.30 -1.05 -2.41
N GLU A 30 9.74 -1.00 -1.21
CA GLU A 30 8.32 -0.79 -0.97
C GLU A 30 8.07 0.69 -0.61
N HIS A 31 7.04 1.28 -1.21
CA HIS A 31 6.68 2.69 -1.06
C HIS A 31 5.26 2.82 -0.52
N GLY A 32 5.09 3.50 0.60
CA GLY A 32 3.77 3.75 1.20
C GLY A 32 3.73 3.37 2.67
N PHE A 33 2.53 3.09 3.17
CA PHE A 33 2.29 2.80 4.59
C PHE A 33 2.02 1.30 4.83
N PRO A 34 2.76 0.61 5.72
CA PRO A 34 2.62 -0.81 6.04
C PRO A 34 1.18 -1.25 6.26
N ASN A 35 0.74 -2.25 5.50
CA ASN A 35 -0.61 -2.79 5.66
C ASN A 35 -0.75 -3.53 7.00
N GLN A 36 -1.82 -3.21 7.75
CA GLN A 36 -2.15 -3.82 9.04
C GLN A 36 -0.97 -3.79 10.03
N PRO A 37 -0.50 -2.59 10.42
CA PRO A 37 0.48 -2.47 11.47
C PRO A 37 -0.10 -2.97 12.79
N SER A 38 0.76 -3.55 13.63
CA SER A 38 0.35 -4.21 14.88
C SER A 38 1.26 -3.89 16.07
N ALA A 39 2.48 -3.41 15.84
CA ALA A 39 3.40 -3.02 16.90
C ALA A 39 4.26 -1.82 16.47
N LEU A 40 4.76 -1.06 17.45
CA LEU A 40 5.62 0.11 17.28
C LEU A 40 6.78 0.06 18.27
N ALA A 41 7.98 0.48 17.84
CA ALA A 41 9.11 0.71 18.74
C ALA A 41 9.97 1.89 18.26
N PHE A 42 10.73 2.48 19.18
CA PHE A 42 11.64 3.58 18.89
C PHE A 42 12.93 3.45 19.69
N ASP A 43 14.08 3.59 19.02
CA ASP A 43 15.38 3.75 19.64
C ASP A 43 15.71 5.25 19.73
N PRO A 44 15.73 5.85 20.93
CA PRO A 44 16.02 7.28 21.08
C PRO A 44 17.49 7.64 20.81
N LYS A 45 18.43 6.70 20.98
CA LYS A 45 19.86 6.94 20.72
C LYS A 45 20.15 6.92 19.23
N LEU A 46 19.69 5.88 18.54
CA LEU A 46 19.87 5.75 17.09
C LEU A 46 18.85 6.57 16.28
N ARG A 47 17.77 7.03 16.92
CA ARG A 47 16.62 7.72 16.28
C ARG A 47 16.01 6.93 15.14
N LEU A 48 15.86 5.62 15.37
CA LEU A 48 15.23 4.67 14.48
C LEU A 48 13.85 4.26 15.02
N MET A 49 12.87 4.14 14.14
CA MET A 49 11.53 3.64 14.46
C MET A 49 11.30 2.29 13.79
N ALA A 50 10.66 1.35 14.48
CA ALA A 50 10.24 0.08 13.90
C ALA A 50 8.72 -0.06 13.89
N ILE A 51 8.17 -0.63 12.83
CA ILE A 51 6.76 -1.01 12.67
C ILE A 51 6.70 -2.52 12.42
N GLY A 52 5.93 -3.20 13.27
CA GLY A 52 5.58 -4.62 13.12
C GLY A 52 4.21 -4.74 12.46
N THR A 53 3.97 -5.81 11.72
CA THR A 53 2.71 -6.05 11.00
C THR A 53 2.06 -7.38 11.39
N LYS A 54 0.77 -7.52 11.09
CA LYS A 54 0.03 -8.80 11.27
C LYS A 54 0.56 -9.94 10.41
N SER A 55 1.32 -9.65 9.35
CA SER A 55 1.96 -10.66 8.50
C SER A 55 3.37 -11.03 8.95
N GLY A 56 3.81 -10.62 10.14
CA GLY A 56 5.14 -10.95 10.64
C GLY A 56 6.28 -10.14 9.99
N ALA A 57 5.99 -9.04 9.27
CA ALA A 57 7.04 -8.16 8.76
C ALA A 57 7.47 -7.15 9.84
N VAL A 58 8.77 -6.91 9.94
CA VAL A 58 9.42 -5.89 10.77
C VAL A 58 10.08 -4.88 9.85
N LYS A 59 9.63 -3.63 9.90
CA LYS A 59 10.15 -2.54 9.06
C LYS A 59 10.74 -1.44 9.93
N ILE A 60 12.02 -1.12 9.72
CA ILE A 60 12.77 -0.10 10.48
C ILE A 60 13.01 1.12 9.60
N TYR A 61 12.82 2.32 10.14
CA TYR A 61 12.91 3.60 9.46
C TYR A 61 13.79 4.59 10.22
N GLY A 62 14.64 5.31 9.50
CA GLY A 62 15.49 6.38 10.01
C GLY A 62 15.34 7.66 9.19
N ALA A 63 16.44 8.35 8.88
CA ALA A 63 16.44 9.45 7.91
C ALA A 63 15.90 8.98 6.53
N PRO A 64 15.38 9.88 5.68
CA PRO A 64 14.92 9.50 4.34
C PRO A 64 15.99 8.71 3.55
N GLY A 65 15.63 7.51 3.10
CA GLY A 65 16.52 6.54 2.45
C GLY A 65 17.17 5.51 3.39
N VAL A 66 16.98 5.64 4.70
CA VAL A 66 17.39 4.66 5.72
C VAL A 66 16.19 3.81 6.09
N GLU A 67 16.09 2.63 5.50
CA GLU A 67 15.04 1.67 5.82
C GLU A 67 15.53 0.22 5.73
N PHE A 68 14.95 -0.63 6.57
CA PHE A 68 15.24 -2.06 6.61
C PHE A 68 13.94 -2.84 6.72
N THR A 69 13.85 -3.98 6.03
CA THR A 69 12.71 -4.89 6.11
C THR A 69 13.19 -6.29 6.41
N GLY A 70 12.65 -6.89 7.47
CA GLY A 70 12.81 -8.29 7.85
C GLY A 70 11.45 -8.99 7.90
N LEU A 71 11.43 -10.29 7.65
CA LEU A 71 10.22 -11.11 7.70
C LEU A 71 10.48 -12.31 8.60
N HIS A 72 9.62 -12.53 9.59
CA HIS A 72 9.65 -13.76 10.38
C HIS A 72 9.37 -14.98 9.48
N LYS A 73 9.90 -16.15 9.85
CA LYS A 73 9.71 -17.38 9.07
C LYS A 73 8.24 -17.79 9.00
N ASP A 74 7.55 -17.69 10.12
CA ASP A 74 6.14 -17.99 10.24
C ASP A 74 5.30 -16.71 10.17
N MET A 75 4.15 -16.80 9.50
CA MET A 75 3.20 -15.71 9.36
C MET A 75 2.40 -15.55 10.65
N ALA A 76 3.00 -14.90 11.64
CA ALA A 76 2.41 -14.59 12.93
C ALA A 76 2.39 -13.07 13.18
N THR A 77 1.43 -12.59 13.98
CA THR A 77 1.26 -11.16 14.23
C THR A 77 2.35 -10.65 15.16
N VAL A 78 3.08 -9.60 14.77
CA VAL A 78 4.00 -8.93 15.71
C VAL A 78 3.19 -8.15 16.75
N THR A 79 3.27 -8.53 18.02
CA THR A 79 2.47 -7.95 19.12
C THR A 79 3.23 -6.89 19.92
N GLN A 80 4.53 -7.07 20.16
CA GLN A 80 5.38 -6.11 20.87
C GLN A 80 6.76 -6.04 20.22
N MET A 81 7.40 -4.87 20.35
CA MET A 81 8.76 -4.66 19.86
C MET A 81 9.54 -3.73 20.80
N HIS A 82 10.82 -4.02 21.02
CA HIS A 82 11.69 -3.22 21.88
C HIS A 82 13.11 -3.14 21.32
N PHE A 83 13.57 -1.93 21.02
CA PHE A 83 14.98 -1.71 20.67
C PHE A 83 15.88 -1.86 21.90
N LEU A 84 17.08 -2.40 21.69
CA LEU A 84 18.20 -2.27 22.62
C LEU A 84 18.90 -0.94 22.32
N PRO A 85 18.72 0.11 23.15
CA PRO A 85 19.07 1.47 22.76
C PRO A 85 20.56 1.63 22.40
N GLY A 86 20.84 2.08 21.18
CA GLY A 86 22.19 2.33 20.67
C GLY A 86 22.88 1.12 20.04
N GLN A 87 22.39 -0.11 20.26
CA GLN A 87 23.07 -1.33 19.82
C GLN A 87 22.73 -1.77 18.39
N GLY A 88 21.66 -1.22 17.81
CA GLY A 88 21.13 -1.65 16.51
C GLY A 88 20.50 -3.05 16.58
N ARG A 89 19.98 -3.43 17.75
CA ARG A 89 19.26 -4.69 17.97
C ARG A 89 17.81 -4.42 18.36
N LEU A 90 16.91 -5.30 17.92
CA LEU A 90 15.47 -5.16 18.11
C LEU A 90 14.88 -6.50 18.55
N LEU A 91 14.12 -6.50 19.62
CA LEU A 91 13.29 -7.63 20.03
C LEU A 91 11.91 -7.52 19.39
N SER A 92 11.35 -8.65 18.96
CA SER A 92 9.94 -8.77 18.55
C SER A 92 9.27 -9.97 19.20
N LEU A 93 8.07 -9.77 19.74
CA LEU A 93 7.21 -10.83 20.28
C LEU A 93 6.05 -11.05 19.32
N LEU A 94 5.75 -12.30 18.99
CA LEU A 94 4.64 -12.68 18.13
C LEU A 94 3.43 -13.18 18.92
N ASP A 95 2.25 -13.26 18.29
CA ASP A 95 1.00 -13.72 18.91
C ASP A 95 0.99 -15.22 19.24
N ASP A 96 1.88 -16.00 18.62
CA ASP A 96 2.19 -17.40 18.94
C ASP A 96 3.15 -17.58 20.13
N ASN A 97 3.51 -16.49 20.82
CA ASN A 97 4.40 -16.45 21.99
C ASN A 97 5.90 -16.69 21.69
N THR A 98 6.31 -16.58 20.43
CA THR A 98 7.73 -16.61 20.03
C THR A 98 8.37 -15.22 20.16
N LEU A 99 9.57 -15.16 20.75
CA LEU A 99 10.40 -13.97 20.87
C LEU A 99 11.58 -14.08 19.90
N HIS A 100 11.84 -13.03 19.12
CA HIS A 100 12.94 -12.99 18.16
C HIS A 100 13.86 -11.80 18.45
N LEU A 101 15.16 -12.00 18.25
CA LEU A 101 16.17 -10.94 18.32
C LEU A 101 16.71 -10.66 16.92
N TRP A 102 16.58 -9.41 16.48
CA TRP A 102 17.09 -8.89 15.23
C TRP A 102 18.33 -8.02 15.44
N GLU A 103 19.21 -7.97 14.45
CA GLU A 103 20.42 -7.15 14.46
C GLU A 103 20.64 -6.45 13.11
N ILE A 104 20.95 -5.15 13.17
CA ILE A 104 21.43 -4.38 12.03
C ILE A 104 22.94 -4.60 11.91
N SER A 105 23.37 -5.37 10.92
CA SER A 105 24.77 -5.72 10.68
C SER A 105 25.34 -4.97 9.48
N LEU A 106 26.60 -4.53 9.59
CA LEU A 106 27.31 -3.89 8.47
C LEU A 106 27.98 -4.95 7.61
N ARG A 107 27.55 -5.10 6.35
CA ARG A 107 28.17 -5.98 5.35
C ARG A 107 28.51 -5.17 4.10
N GLU A 108 29.72 -5.36 3.58
CA GLU A 108 30.16 -4.75 2.30
C GLU A 108 29.97 -3.21 2.21
N GLY A 109 29.94 -2.51 3.34
CA GLY A 109 29.76 -1.06 3.40
C GLY A 109 28.31 -0.57 3.53
N SER A 110 27.32 -1.46 3.58
CA SER A 110 25.91 -1.16 3.85
C SER A 110 25.37 -1.94 5.06
N SER A 111 24.38 -1.37 5.74
CA SER A 111 23.69 -2.02 6.83
C SER A 111 22.58 -2.95 6.32
N HIS A 112 22.38 -4.08 6.98
CA HIS A 112 21.36 -5.10 6.69
C HIS A 112 20.71 -5.59 7.98
N LEU A 113 19.41 -5.93 7.93
CA LEU A 113 18.70 -6.46 9.09
C LEU A 113 18.69 -8.00 9.05
N GLU A 114 19.12 -8.65 10.13
CA GLU A 114 19.19 -10.10 10.22
C GLU A 114 18.54 -10.60 11.51
N GLU A 115 17.88 -11.75 11.44
CA GLU A 115 17.39 -12.48 12.62
C GLU A 115 18.54 -13.27 13.23
N LEU A 116 18.85 -13.05 14.51
CA LEU A 116 19.93 -13.75 15.23
C LEU A 116 19.45 -15.07 15.84
N CYS A 117 18.37 -15.00 16.62
CA CYS A 117 17.83 -16.15 17.35
C CYS A 117 16.37 -15.93 17.71
N SER A 118 15.71 -17.05 18.04
CA SER A 118 14.35 -17.08 18.56
C SER A 118 14.27 -17.87 19.86
N PHE A 119 13.29 -17.54 20.70
CA PHE A 119 13.06 -18.15 22.00
C PHE A 119 11.55 -18.30 22.25
N ILE A 120 11.15 -19.38 22.89
CA ILE A 120 9.78 -19.61 23.36
C ILE A 120 9.85 -19.91 24.84
N LEU A 121 9.06 -19.20 25.65
CA LEU A 121 8.98 -19.49 27.08
C LEU A 121 8.35 -20.88 27.30
N PRO A 122 9.07 -21.85 27.89
CA PRO A 122 8.56 -23.21 28.00
C PRO A 122 7.38 -23.28 28.97
N GLY A 123 6.36 -24.06 28.60
CA GLY A 123 5.25 -24.43 29.47
C GLY A 123 5.68 -25.36 30.60
N ARG A 124 4.88 -25.45 31.66
CA ARG A 124 5.08 -26.48 32.71
C ARG A 124 4.79 -27.87 32.13
N PRO A 125 5.70 -28.86 32.25
CA PRO A 125 5.43 -30.23 31.79
C PRO A 125 4.17 -30.80 32.45
N GLY A 126 3.22 -31.30 31.64
CA GLY A 126 2.01 -31.97 32.12
C GLY A 126 0.76 -31.08 32.28
N ILE A 127 0.82 -29.79 31.96
CA ILE A 127 -0.35 -28.89 31.88
C ILE A 127 -0.47 -28.42 30.43
N GLU A 128 -1.46 -28.94 29.69
CA GLU A 128 -1.69 -28.62 28.27
C GLU A 128 -2.23 -27.19 28.04
N SER A 129 -2.52 -26.42 29.10
CA SER A 129 -2.95 -25.03 28.97
C SER A 129 -1.75 -24.09 28.86
N THR A 130 -1.47 -23.64 27.64
CA THR A 130 -0.42 -22.65 27.29
C THR A 130 -0.69 -21.23 27.79
N SER A 131 -1.85 -20.98 28.41
CA SER A 131 -2.27 -19.64 28.86
C SER A 131 -1.33 -19.04 29.92
N ALA A 132 -0.97 -19.80 30.96
CA ALA A 132 -0.21 -19.25 32.09
C ALA A 132 1.21 -18.76 31.73
N THR A 133 1.82 -19.29 30.66
CA THR A 133 3.16 -18.90 30.17
C THR A 133 3.10 -17.96 28.97
N ARG A 134 1.91 -17.50 28.59
CA ARG A 134 1.76 -16.47 27.56
C ARG A 134 2.37 -15.16 28.08
N VAL A 135 3.31 -14.62 27.33
CA VAL A 135 3.99 -13.37 27.65
C VAL A 135 3.05 -12.20 27.36
N THR A 136 2.88 -11.33 28.35
CA THR A 136 1.99 -10.16 28.29
C THR A 136 2.74 -8.85 28.16
N VAL A 137 3.96 -8.76 28.72
CA VAL A 137 4.78 -7.55 28.70
C VAL A 137 6.26 -7.87 28.73
N LEU A 138 7.03 -7.11 27.95
CA LEU A 138 8.48 -7.14 27.92
C LEU A 138 9.05 -5.91 28.64
N LEU A 139 10.02 -6.11 29.54
CA LEU A 139 10.83 -5.04 30.11
C LEU A 139 12.30 -5.30 29.80
N LEU A 140 12.85 -4.52 28.87
CA LEU A 140 14.28 -4.44 28.66
C LEU A 140 14.91 -3.58 29.75
N LYS A 141 15.89 -4.12 30.48
CA LYS A 141 16.67 -3.34 31.45
C LYS A 141 17.56 -2.31 30.75
N THR A 142 17.80 -1.18 31.40
CA THR A 142 18.62 -0.06 30.92
C THR A 142 20.05 -0.50 30.59
N SER A 143 20.59 -1.49 31.31
CA SER A 143 21.88 -2.13 31.06
C SER A 143 21.95 -2.94 29.76
N CYS A 144 20.80 -3.26 29.15
CA CYS A 144 20.66 -4.06 27.92
C CYS A 144 21.25 -5.47 27.99
N ASP A 145 21.43 -6.02 29.19
CA ASP A 145 21.94 -7.36 29.49
C ASP A 145 20.84 -8.34 29.92
N LEU A 146 19.68 -7.83 30.34
CA LEU A 146 18.60 -8.60 30.91
C LEU A 146 17.24 -8.14 30.36
N LEU A 147 16.41 -9.10 29.99
CA LEU A 147 15.03 -8.92 29.58
C LEU A 147 14.10 -9.60 30.57
N CYS A 148 13.09 -8.88 31.08
CA CYS A 148 12.08 -9.43 31.97
C CYS A 148 10.79 -9.72 31.17
N LEU A 149 10.20 -10.89 31.39
CA LEU A 149 8.97 -11.35 30.74
C LEU A 149 7.87 -11.47 31.79
N GLY A 150 6.85 -10.60 31.72
CA GLY A 150 5.62 -10.76 32.49
C GLY A 150 4.69 -11.75 31.80
N THR A 151 3.97 -12.57 32.57
CA THR A 151 3.06 -13.58 32.00
C THR A 151 1.61 -13.41 32.46
N GLU A 152 0.68 -14.01 31.71
CA GLU A 152 -0.73 -14.11 32.11
C GLU A 152 -0.91 -14.85 33.44
N GLY A 153 0.00 -15.78 33.77
CA GLY A 153 0.02 -16.48 35.06
C GLY A 153 0.49 -15.62 36.25
N GLY A 154 0.84 -14.34 36.03
CA GLY A 154 1.27 -13.43 37.09
C GLY A 154 2.74 -13.61 37.52
N GLY A 155 3.54 -14.36 36.76
CA GLY A 155 4.96 -14.56 36.99
C GLY A 155 5.82 -13.58 36.20
N VAL A 156 7.07 -13.39 36.64
CA VAL A 156 8.09 -12.63 35.92
C VAL A 156 9.33 -13.50 35.69
N HIS A 157 9.64 -13.79 34.44
CA HIS A 157 10.83 -14.56 34.04
C HIS A 157 11.93 -13.64 33.54
N PHE A 158 13.19 -14.10 33.57
CA PHE A 158 14.34 -13.28 33.15
C PHE A 158 15.14 -14.01 32.07
N LEU A 159 15.44 -13.31 30.98
CA LEU A 159 16.32 -13.76 29.92
C LEU A 159 17.61 -12.94 29.89
N GLU A 160 18.74 -13.61 29.69
CA GLU A 160 20.02 -12.95 29.39
C GLU A 160 20.09 -12.51 27.93
N LEU A 161 20.62 -11.32 27.67
CA LEU A 161 20.84 -10.78 26.33
C LEU A 161 22.34 -10.76 25.98
N PRO A 162 22.70 -11.04 24.72
CA PRO A 162 21.84 -11.28 23.55
C PRO A 162 21.44 -12.75 23.34
N SER A 163 21.86 -13.67 24.21
CA SER A 163 21.69 -15.12 24.02
C SER A 163 20.24 -15.62 24.09
N LEU A 164 19.34 -14.83 24.69
CA LEU A 164 17.98 -15.23 25.06
C LEU A 164 17.96 -16.46 25.98
N SER A 165 18.93 -16.57 26.89
CA SER A 165 19.04 -17.70 27.83
C SER A 165 18.15 -17.49 29.06
N LEU A 166 17.35 -18.49 29.43
CA LEU A 166 16.43 -18.41 30.58
C LEU A 166 17.15 -18.57 31.91
N LEU A 167 16.97 -17.59 32.79
CA LEU A 167 17.51 -17.57 34.14
C LEU A 167 16.44 -18.07 35.14
N ASP A 168 16.19 -19.38 35.14
CA ASP A 168 15.15 -20.02 35.97
C ASP A 168 15.27 -19.65 37.45
N THR A 169 16.49 -19.61 37.99
CA THR A 169 16.77 -19.31 39.41
C THR A 169 16.42 -17.88 39.82
N LYS A 170 16.29 -16.96 38.86
CA LYS A 170 15.91 -15.57 39.11
C LYS A 170 14.42 -15.31 38.92
N SER A 171 13.68 -16.23 38.32
CA SER A 171 12.25 -16.06 38.03
C SER A 171 11.46 -15.76 39.31
N LEU A 172 10.55 -14.80 39.23
CA LEU A 172 9.63 -14.44 40.31
C LEU A 172 8.30 -15.13 40.05
N LEU A 173 7.98 -16.10 40.89
CA LEU A 173 6.70 -16.79 40.83
C LEU A 173 5.63 -15.98 41.55
N HIS A 174 4.40 -16.10 41.05
CA HIS A 174 3.20 -15.46 41.61
C HIS A 174 3.08 -15.63 43.13
N ASP A 175 3.39 -16.84 43.63
CA ASP A 175 3.27 -17.18 45.04
C ASP A 175 4.19 -16.33 45.91
N GLU A 176 5.43 -16.03 45.48
CA GLU A 176 6.39 -15.24 46.27
C GLU A 176 5.84 -13.83 46.58
N ILE A 177 5.09 -13.26 45.65
CA ILE A 177 4.47 -11.94 45.80
C ILE A 177 3.23 -12.06 46.69
N ILE A 178 2.41 -13.09 46.51
CA ILE A 178 1.24 -13.34 47.38
C ILE A 178 1.64 -13.42 48.85
N HIS A 179 2.73 -14.11 49.20
CA HIS A 179 3.14 -14.26 50.60
C HIS A 179 3.35 -12.93 51.31
N SER A 180 3.79 -11.90 50.57
CA SER A 180 4.05 -10.55 51.08
C SER A 180 2.80 -9.68 51.18
N LEU A 181 1.64 -10.12 50.69
CA LEU A 181 0.40 -9.35 50.68
C LEU A 181 -0.33 -9.37 52.03
N PRO A 182 -1.06 -8.30 52.39
CA PRO A 182 -1.97 -8.29 53.51
C PRO A 182 -3.10 -9.34 53.36
N GLU A 183 -3.50 -9.99 54.47
CA GLU A 183 -4.55 -11.03 54.45
C GLU A 183 -5.90 -10.53 53.93
N ASP A 184 -6.23 -9.26 54.18
CA ASP A 184 -7.40 -8.56 53.67
C ASP A 184 -7.39 -8.37 52.14
N TYR A 185 -6.22 -8.40 51.50
CA TYR A 185 -6.11 -8.33 50.05
C TYR A 185 -6.11 -9.72 49.38
N LYS A 186 -5.59 -10.73 50.08
CA LYS A 186 -5.39 -12.10 49.58
C LYS A 186 -6.69 -12.77 49.12
N CYS A 187 -7.80 -12.60 49.84
CA CYS A 187 -9.20 -13.00 49.50
C CYS A 187 -9.45 -14.25 48.60
N GLY A 188 -8.53 -15.20 48.48
CA GLY A 188 -8.61 -16.35 47.56
C GLY A 188 -8.67 -16.02 46.07
N LYS A 189 -8.35 -14.79 45.65
CA LYS A 189 -8.49 -14.32 44.26
C LYS A 189 -7.13 -14.09 43.63
N SER A 190 -6.92 -14.62 42.42
CA SER A 190 -5.70 -14.39 41.61
C SER A 190 -5.40 -12.89 41.47
N LEU A 191 -4.10 -12.54 41.45
CA LEU A 191 -3.64 -11.17 41.13
C LEU A 191 -3.94 -10.79 39.67
N GLY A 192 -4.17 -11.79 38.81
CA GLY A 192 -4.33 -11.63 37.37
C GLY A 192 -3.00 -11.54 36.61
N PRO A 193 -3.06 -11.32 35.29
CA PRO A 193 -1.90 -11.10 34.44
C PRO A 193 -0.99 -9.97 34.93
N VAL A 194 0.30 -10.06 34.58
CA VAL A 194 1.22 -8.92 34.67
C VAL A 194 0.91 -7.97 33.49
N GLU A 195 0.31 -6.82 33.77
CA GLU A 195 -0.09 -5.85 32.73
C GLU A 195 1.04 -4.87 32.39
N SER A 196 1.92 -4.58 33.35
CA SER A 196 3.01 -3.63 33.16
C SER A 196 4.23 -3.99 33.98
N LEU A 197 5.41 -3.85 33.36
CA LEU A 197 6.72 -3.96 34.00
C LEU A 197 7.54 -2.72 33.69
N GLN A 198 8.11 -2.09 34.72
CA GLN A 198 9.01 -0.94 34.54
C GLN A 198 10.22 -1.01 35.47
N GLU A 199 11.39 -0.61 34.97
CA GLU A 199 12.58 -0.43 35.81
C GLU A 199 12.51 0.92 36.54
N HIS A 200 12.97 0.97 37.79
CA HIS A 200 13.03 2.22 38.53
C HIS A 200 14.09 3.16 37.90
N PRO A 201 13.73 4.40 37.48
CA PRO A 201 14.61 5.26 36.68
C PRO A 201 15.99 5.55 37.28
N GLN A 202 16.06 5.66 38.62
CA GLN A 202 17.28 5.98 39.37
C GLN A 202 17.93 4.77 40.06
N CYS A 203 17.29 3.60 40.05
CA CYS A 203 17.72 2.43 40.85
C CYS A 203 17.52 1.13 40.07
N PRO A 204 18.50 0.71 39.25
CA PRO A 204 18.38 -0.46 38.39
C PRO A 204 18.10 -1.79 39.11
N SER A 205 18.35 -1.88 40.42
CA SER A 205 18.01 -3.09 41.20
C SER A 205 16.52 -3.21 41.51
N LYS A 206 15.71 -2.17 41.29
CA LYS A 206 14.28 -2.16 41.60
C LYS A 206 13.43 -2.17 40.34
N ILE A 207 12.38 -2.99 40.35
CA ILE A 207 11.38 -3.05 39.27
C ILE A 207 9.99 -2.87 39.84
N LEU A 208 9.12 -2.25 39.05
CA LEU A 208 7.72 -2.04 39.33
C LEU A 208 6.90 -3.08 38.55
N ILE A 209 6.10 -3.87 39.26
CA ILE A 209 5.27 -4.94 38.71
C ILE A 209 3.80 -4.57 38.92
N GLY A 210 3.09 -4.34 37.82
CA GLY A 210 1.66 -4.02 37.82
C GLY A 210 0.81 -5.23 37.43
N TYR A 211 -0.13 -5.58 38.28
CA TYR A 211 -1.08 -6.67 38.07
C TYR A 211 -2.46 -6.16 37.66
N SER A 212 -3.15 -6.92 36.82
CA SER A 212 -4.48 -6.60 36.28
C SER A 212 -5.47 -6.20 37.37
N ARG A 213 -5.46 -6.85 38.53
CA ARG A 213 -6.38 -6.51 39.65
C ARG A 213 -6.18 -5.11 40.27
N GLY A 214 -5.13 -4.37 39.89
CA GLY A 214 -4.81 -3.05 40.43
C GLY A 214 -3.67 -3.04 41.44
N LEU A 215 -3.12 -4.21 41.79
CA LEU A 215 -1.95 -4.30 42.65
C LEU A 215 -0.71 -3.83 41.88
N VAL A 216 0.05 -2.90 42.44
CA VAL A 216 1.38 -2.55 41.95
C VAL A 216 2.41 -2.83 43.05
N VAL A 217 3.51 -3.49 42.69
CA VAL A 217 4.56 -3.92 43.61
C VAL A 217 5.89 -3.32 43.18
N LEU A 218 6.56 -2.61 44.09
CA LEU A 218 7.96 -2.25 43.91
C LEU A 218 8.81 -3.38 44.49
N TRP A 219 9.52 -4.09 43.63
CA TRP A 219 10.31 -5.27 43.96
C TRP A 219 11.81 -4.96 43.90
N ASP A 220 12.54 -5.38 44.94
CA ASP A 220 14.00 -5.31 44.99
C ASP A 220 14.60 -6.63 44.48
N LEU A 221 15.24 -6.60 43.31
CA LEU A 221 15.88 -7.74 42.67
C LEU A 221 17.11 -8.24 43.45
N SER A 222 17.81 -7.35 44.15
CA SER A 222 19.04 -7.71 44.88
C SER A 222 18.73 -8.51 46.15
N ASN A 223 17.71 -8.06 46.89
CA ASN A 223 17.31 -8.70 48.15
C ASN A 223 16.16 -9.72 47.99
N ARG A 224 15.57 -9.82 46.79
CA ARG A 224 14.36 -10.63 46.49
C ARG A 224 13.24 -10.41 47.51
N GLN A 225 12.90 -9.14 47.74
CA GLN A 225 11.83 -8.76 48.67
C GLN A 225 10.99 -7.61 48.11
N VAL A 226 9.79 -7.47 48.65
CA VAL A 226 8.90 -6.34 48.36
C VAL A 226 9.37 -5.11 49.13
N ASP A 227 9.64 -4.02 48.40
CA ASP A 227 10.03 -2.72 48.95
C ASP A 227 8.80 -1.86 49.31
N ASN A 228 7.80 -1.83 48.42
CA ASN A 228 6.54 -1.10 48.66
C ASN A 228 5.37 -1.76 47.90
N LEU A 229 4.18 -1.74 48.51
CA LEU A 229 2.93 -2.21 47.94
C LEU A 229 1.96 -1.05 47.70
N PHE A 230 1.43 -0.95 46.49
CA PHE A 230 0.39 0.02 46.12
C PHE A 230 -0.90 -0.74 45.83
N LEU A 231 -1.90 -0.53 46.68
CA LEU A 231 -3.16 -1.29 46.63
C LEU A 231 -4.20 -0.51 45.83
N GLY A 232 -4.21 -0.67 44.51
CA GLY A 232 -5.25 -0.11 43.64
C GLY A 232 -6.58 -0.85 43.78
N ASN A 233 -7.68 -0.14 43.58
CA ASN A 233 -9.05 -0.66 43.63
C ASN A 233 -9.72 -0.77 42.25
N GLN A 234 -9.02 -0.38 41.19
CA GLN A 234 -9.46 -0.44 39.80
C GLN A 234 -8.52 -1.35 38.99
N GLN A 235 -9.05 -2.00 37.95
CA GLN A 235 -8.25 -2.84 37.06
C GLN A 235 -7.18 -1.97 36.37
N LEU A 236 -5.93 -2.43 36.41
CA LEU A 236 -4.77 -1.73 35.87
C LEU A 236 -4.63 -2.00 34.37
N GLU A 237 -4.28 -0.96 33.61
CA GLU A 237 -4.03 -1.05 32.17
C GLU A 237 -2.59 -0.66 31.82
N SER A 238 -2.05 0.40 32.43
CA SER A 238 -0.70 0.89 32.12
C SER A 238 -0.07 1.61 33.30
N LEU A 239 1.27 1.63 33.35
CA LEU A 239 2.06 2.41 34.30
C LEU A 239 2.96 3.40 33.56
N SER A 240 3.36 4.49 34.22
CA SER A 240 4.44 5.37 33.76
C SER A 240 5.19 5.97 34.94
N TRP A 241 6.48 5.71 35.03
CA TRP A 241 7.36 6.41 35.97
C TRP A 241 7.54 7.88 35.61
N GLU A 242 7.60 8.71 36.64
CA GLU A 242 8.20 10.03 36.58
C GLU A 242 9.74 9.89 36.61
N ARG A 243 10.46 10.74 35.87
CA ARG A 243 11.92 10.69 35.71
C ARG A 243 12.71 10.66 37.03
N SER A 244 12.21 11.34 38.07
CA SER A 244 12.86 11.37 39.38
C SER A 244 12.75 10.05 40.16
N GLY A 245 11.84 9.15 39.77
CA GLY A 245 11.52 7.92 40.50
C GLY A 245 10.73 8.14 41.80
N LYS A 246 10.32 9.38 42.10
CA LYS A 246 9.56 9.69 43.33
C LYS A 246 8.06 9.45 43.16
N THR A 247 7.55 9.50 41.95
CA THR A 247 6.15 9.21 41.65
C THR A 247 6.01 8.32 40.41
N PHE A 248 4.90 7.61 40.33
CA PHE A 248 4.47 6.94 39.11
C PHE A 248 2.97 7.15 38.91
N VAL A 249 2.53 6.97 37.67
CA VAL A 249 1.13 7.09 37.27
C VAL A 249 0.61 5.74 36.84
N SER A 250 -0.61 5.39 37.26
CA SER A 250 -1.34 4.21 36.79
C SER A 250 -2.60 4.61 36.05
N SER A 251 -2.91 3.94 34.93
CA SER A 251 -4.18 4.09 34.22
C SER A 251 -5.06 2.85 34.37
N HIS A 252 -6.37 3.05 34.25
CA HIS A 252 -7.36 2.06 34.68
C HIS A 252 -8.51 1.86 33.69
N SER A 253 -9.24 0.75 33.87
CA SER A 253 -10.33 0.34 33.00
C SER A 253 -11.61 1.18 33.11
N ASP A 254 -11.75 1.95 34.21
CA ASP A 254 -12.82 2.92 34.44
C ASP A 254 -12.63 4.25 33.67
N GLY A 255 -11.49 4.39 32.98
CA GLY A 255 -11.13 5.59 32.21
C GLY A 255 -10.47 6.67 33.05
N GLY A 256 -10.03 6.35 34.27
CA GLY A 256 -9.24 7.23 35.12
C GLY A 256 -7.74 6.91 35.14
N TYR A 257 -6.97 7.83 35.72
CA TYR A 257 -5.59 7.59 36.11
C TYR A 257 -5.32 8.11 37.53
N MET A 258 -4.35 7.49 38.20
CA MET A 258 -3.96 7.78 39.58
C MET A 258 -2.45 8.09 39.65
N VAL A 259 -2.07 9.03 40.53
CA VAL A 259 -0.66 9.38 40.78
C VAL A 259 -0.27 8.88 42.16
N TRP A 260 0.83 8.13 42.25
CA TRP A 260 1.28 7.47 43.47
C TRP A 260 2.64 8.01 43.92
N ALA A 261 2.79 8.26 45.23
CA ALA A 261 4.06 8.63 45.84
C ALA A 261 4.86 7.39 46.20
N VAL A 262 6.14 7.35 45.82
CA VAL A 262 7.07 6.27 46.16
C VAL A 262 7.94 6.73 47.33
N ASN A 263 7.46 6.45 48.54
CA ASN A 263 8.17 6.75 49.78
C ASN A 263 8.98 5.54 50.22
N GLY A 264 10.31 5.66 50.29
CA GLY A 264 11.21 4.56 50.69
C GLY A 264 11.10 4.11 52.15
N ASN A 265 10.32 4.81 52.99
CA ASN A 265 10.19 4.51 54.42
C ASN A 265 8.88 3.78 54.79
N SER A 266 7.93 3.67 53.86
CA SER A 266 6.64 3.03 54.12
C SER A 266 6.52 1.75 53.28
N PRO A 267 6.33 0.57 53.90
CA PRO A 267 6.21 -0.68 53.15
C PRO A 267 4.90 -0.78 52.36
N ARG A 268 3.94 0.14 52.59
CA ARG A 268 2.61 0.11 51.99
C ARG A 268 2.09 1.52 51.74
N THR A 269 1.47 1.71 50.58
CA THR A 269 0.81 2.94 50.15
C THR A 269 -0.64 2.61 49.79
N GLN A 270 -1.59 3.08 50.60
CA GLN A 270 -3.01 2.69 50.47
C GLN A 270 -3.85 3.64 49.62
N GLN A 271 -3.42 4.90 49.43
CA GLN A 271 -4.17 5.89 48.65
C GLN A 271 -3.24 6.62 47.69
N PRO A 272 -3.70 6.91 46.46
CA PRO A 272 -2.97 7.76 45.54
C PRO A 272 -2.97 9.22 46.00
N ILE A 273 -2.01 10.00 45.52
CA ILE A 273 -1.95 11.46 45.71
C ILE A 273 -3.18 12.11 45.06
N THR A 274 -3.48 11.68 43.82
CA THR A 274 -4.61 12.15 43.04
C THR A 274 -5.22 11.02 42.25
N SER A 275 -6.55 11.03 42.10
CA SER A 275 -7.30 10.15 41.20
C SER A 275 -8.19 11.01 40.32
N ILE A 276 -8.04 10.88 39.00
CA ILE A 276 -8.67 11.76 38.01
C ILE A 276 -9.35 10.90 36.95
N ILE A 277 -10.62 11.18 36.66
CA ILE A 277 -11.36 10.65 35.51
C ILE A 277 -11.55 11.81 34.53
N PRO A 278 -10.69 11.96 33.50
CA PRO A 278 -10.61 13.20 32.72
C PRO A 278 -11.93 13.58 32.03
N TYR A 279 -12.71 12.60 31.60
CA TYR A 279 -13.98 12.79 30.89
C TYR A 279 -15.20 12.41 31.72
N GLY A 280 -15.03 12.30 33.04
CA GLY A 280 -16.12 12.06 33.97
C GLY A 280 -17.16 13.19 33.98
N PRO A 281 -18.31 13.00 34.64
CA PRO A 281 -18.62 11.89 35.55
C PRO A 281 -19.22 10.65 34.86
N PHE A 282 -19.44 10.67 33.55
CA PHE A 282 -20.04 9.55 32.83
C PHE A 282 -19.10 8.34 32.79
N PRO A 283 -19.65 7.10 32.74
CA PRO A 283 -18.84 5.90 32.57
C PRO A 283 -17.98 5.98 31.32
N CYS A 284 -16.66 5.86 31.50
CA CYS A 284 -15.69 5.97 30.43
C CYS A 284 -15.20 4.59 29.97
N LYS A 285 -14.52 4.56 28.82
CA LYS A 285 -13.69 3.43 28.39
C LYS A 285 -12.33 3.50 29.07
N ALA A 286 -11.66 2.36 29.14
CA ALA A 286 -10.31 2.23 29.69
C ALA A 286 -9.33 3.25 29.10
N ILE A 287 -8.36 3.68 29.92
CA ILE A 287 -7.14 4.34 29.45
C ILE A 287 -6.07 3.27 29.28
N ASN A 288 -5.85 2.83 28.03
CA ASN A 288 -5.04 1.65 27.72
C ASN A 288 -3.52 1.90 27.82
N LYS A 289 -3.09 3.14 27.58
CA LYS A 289 -1.69 3.55 27.69
C LYS A 289 -1.62 4.99 28.17
N ILE A 290 -0.73 5.25 29.13
CA ILE A 290 -0.46 6.59 29.66
C ILE A 290 1.05 6.86 29.67
N LEU A 291 1.45 8.08 29.31
CA LEU A 291 2.81 8.58 29.40
C LEU A 291 2.81 9.87 30.24
N TRP A 292 3.73 9.93 31.20
CA TRP A 292 4.00 11.11 32.01
C TRP A 292 5.38 11.67 31.65
N ARG A 293 5.45 12.94 31.24
CA ARG A 293 6.70 13.60 30.82
C ARG A 293 6.88 14.92 31.54
N THR A 294 7.95 15.04 32.29
CA THR A 294 8.32 16.25 33.05
C THR A 294 8.87 17.34 32.12
N THR A 295 8.68 18.60 32.49
CA THR A 295 9.17 19.75 31.69
C THR A 295 9.85 20.78 32.58
N GLU A 296 10.85 21.48 32.04
CA GLU A 296 11.52 22.61 32.71
C GLU A 296 10.54 23.76 33.05
N LEU A 297 9.43 23.87 32.31
CA LEU A 297 8.37 24.86 32.53
C LEU A 297 7.48 24.52 33.76
N GLY A 298 7.70 23.37 34.39
CA GLY A 298 7.08 22.95 35.65
C GLY A 298 5.91 21.99 35.47
N ALA A 299 5.01 22.24 34.53
CA ALA A 299 3.85 21.37 34.32
C ALA A 299 4.17 20.17 33.40
N PRO A 300 3.89 18.93 33.84
CA PRO A 300 4.16 17.75 33.03
C PRO A 300 3.14 17.61 31.89
N PHE A 301 3.57 16.99 30.79
CA PHE A 301 2.66 16.46 29.80
C PHE A 301 2.09 15.13 30.27
N VAL A 302 0.76 15.00 30.20
CA VAL A 302 0.03 13.75 30.41
C VAL A 302 -0.57 13.34 29.07
N LEU A 303 -0.07 12.26 28.50
CA LEU A 303 -0.54 11.75 27.20
C LEU A 303 -1.16 10.39 27.38
N PHE A 304 -2.38 10.18 26.89
CA PHE A 304 -3.05 8.90 27.08
C PHE A 304 -4.01 8.54 25.94
N SER A 305 -4.15 7.24 25.65
CA SER A 305 -5.13 6.72 24.70
C SER A 305 -6.38 6.21 25.42
N GLY A 306 -7.56 6.45 24.85
CA GLY A 306 -8.84 6.04 25.43
C GLY A 306 -9.44 7.05 26.41
N GLY A 307 -10.11 6.56 27.46
CA GLY A 307 -10.82 7.41 28.43
C GLY A 307 -12.17 7.97 27.96
N MET A 308 -12.61 7.66 26.74
CA MET A 308 -13.82 8.28 26.15
C MET A 308 -15.11 7.88 26.88
N PRO A 309 -16.09 8.80 27.06
CA PRO A 309 -17.43 8.46 27.56
C PRO A 309 -18.07 7.35 26.72
N ARG A 310 -18.39 6.22 27.35
CA ARG A 310 -18.74 4.96 26.68
C ARG A 310 -19.97 5.09 25.78
N ALA A 311 -20.97 5.84 26.25
CA ALA A 311 -22.26 5.97 25.56
C ALA A 311 -22.20 6.88 24.32
N SER A 312 -21.45 7.98 24.39
CA SER A 312 -21.46 9.02 23.35
C SER A 312 -20.31 8.90 22.36
N TYR A 313 -19.15 8.43 22.81
CA TYR A 313 -17.88 8.48 22.05
C TYR A 313 -17.09 7.17 22.12
N GLY A 314 -17.75 6.06 22.47
CA GLY A 314 -17.09 4.77 22.62
C GLY A 314 -16.46 4.25 21.32
N ASP A 315 -16.93 4.68 20.16
CA ASP A 315 -16.41 4.32 18.84
C ASP A 315 -15.26 5.21 18.35
N ARG A 316 -14.94 6.29 19.07
CA ARG A 316 -13.85 7.22 18.72
C ARG A 316 -12.48 6.61 19.03
N HIS A 317 -11.50 6.96 18.22
CA HIS A 317 -10.11 6.55 18.39
C HIS A 317 -9.30 7.79 18.75
N CYS A 318 -8.92 7.91 20.03
CA CYS A 318 -8.36 9.16 20.53
C CYS A 318 -7.05 8.99 21.31
N VAL A 319 -6.19 10.00 21.17
CA VAL A 319 -5.06 10.26 22.07
C VAL A 319 -5.25 11.66 22.66
N THR A 320 -5.30 11.75 23.97
CA THR A 320 -5.42 13.02 24.70
C THR A 320 -4.04 13.54 25.06
N VAL A 321 -3.80 14.83 24.84
CA VAL A 321 -2.62 15.55 25.32
C VAL A 321 -3.09 16.60 26.32
N LEU A 322 -2.61 16.50 27.55
CA LEU A 322 -2.90 17.43 28.64
C LEU A 322 -1.60 18.09 29.11
N GLN A 323 -1.60 19.42 29.16
CA GLN A 323 -0.54 20.23 29.76
C GLN A 323 -1.17 21.44 30.44
N GLU A 324 -0.96 21.57 31.76
CA GLU A 324 -1.62 22.60 32.59
C GLU A 324 -3.16 22.60 32.45
N LYS A 325 -3.71 23.64 31.81
CA LYS A 325 -5.15 23.81 31.52
C LYS A 325 -5.49 23.47 30.07
N THR A 326 -4.49 23.24 29.23
CA THR A 326 -4.69 22.94 27.80
C THR A 326 -4.90 21.45 27.66
N GLN A 327 -6.09 21.07 27.20
CA GLN A 327 -6.45 19.69 26.88
C GLN A 327 -6.88 19.63 25.41
N VAL A 328 -6.28 18.72 24.65
CA VAL A 328 -6.70 18.44 23.28
C VAL A 328 -6.89 16.94 23.12
N THR A 329 -8.06 16.55 22.62
CA THR A 329 -8.40 15.17 22.31
C THR A 329 -8.21 14.95 20.81
N LEU A 330 -7.04 14.41 20.42
CA LEU A 330 -6.75 14.09 19.03
C LEU A 330 -7.66 12.95 18.59
N ASP A 331 -8.52 13.20 17.60
CA ASP A 331 -9.48 12.24 17.07
C ASP A 331 -9.03 11.72 15.71
N PHE A 332 -8.97 10.39 15.59
CA PHE A 332 -8.46 9.70 14.42
C PHE A 332 -9.55 8.85 13.76
N THR A 333 -9.42 8.67 12.44
CA THR A 333 -10.36 7.89 11.62
C THR A 333 -10.10 6.38 11.64
N SER A 334 -8.99 5.95 12.23
CA SER A 334 -8.60 4.55 12.36
C SER A 334 -8.03 4.28 13.76
N ARG A 335 -7.98 3.00 14.14
CA ARG A 335 -7.62 2.58 15.49
C ARG A 335 -6.19 2.99 15.82
N VAL A 336 -5.97 3.50 17.03
CA VAL A 336 -4.62 3.71 17.57
C VAL A 336 -4.00 2.34 17.85
N ILE A 337 -2.86 2.05 17.23
CA ILE A 337 -2.08 0.84 17.47
C ILE A 337 -1.16 1.08 18.66
N ASP A 338 -0.31 2.10 18.57
CA ASP A 338 0.53 2.54 19.68
C ASP A 338 1.05 3.98 19.46
N PHE A 339 1.62 4.59 20.50
CA PHE A 339 2.26 5.91 20.42
C PHE A 339 3.45 6.05 21.36
N PHE A 340 4.38 6.95 21.02
CA PHE A 340 5.49 7.35 21.88
C PHE A 340 5.81 8.85 21.75
N THR A 341 6.56 9.38 22.71
CA THR A 341 7.07 10.75 22.68
C THR A 341 8.55 10.77 22.34
N ILE A 342 9.01 11.82 21.67
CA ILE A 342 10.44 12.11 21.47
C ILE A 342 10.84 13.15 22.49
N TYR A 343 11.78 12.79 23.37
CA TYR A 343 12.16 13.57 24.55
C TYR A 343 13.66 13.38 24.84
N CYS A 344 14.20 14.17 25.78
CA CYS A 344 15.60 14.09 26.17
C CYS A 344 15.88 12.80 26.97
N THR A 345 16.77 11.96 26.45
CA THR A 345 17.19 10.70 27.10
C THR A 345 18.50 10.80 27.88
N ASP A 346 19.04 12.01 28.05
CA ASP A 346 20.30 12.20 28.78
C ASP A 346 20.05 12.10 30.29
N ASN A 347 20.60 11.06 30.92
CA ASN A 347 20.38 10.80 32.35
C ASN A 347 20.83 11.95 33.28
N GLU A 348 21.72 12.83 32.81
CA GLU A 348 22.18 14.02 33.54
C GLU A 348 21.13 15.13 33.61
N LYS A 349 20.13 15.13 32.72
CA LYS A 349 19.06 16.13 32.73
C LYS A 349 17.95 15.77 33.70
N GLU A 350 17.43 16.79 34.39
CA GLU A 350 16.36 16.67 35.38
C GLU A 350 14.97 16.50 34.77
N PHE A 351 14.75 16.95 33.53
CA PHE A 351 13.45 16.95 32.86
C PHE A 351 13.45 16.15 31.55
N ASP A 352 12.27 15.69 31.13
CA ASP A 352 12.09 14.95 29.88
C ASP A 352 12.04 15.87 28.67
N ASP A 353 11.31 16.99 28.76
CA ASP A 353 11.10 17.98 27.70
C ASP A 353 10.69 17.33 26.35
N PRO A 354 9.46 16.80 26.24
CA PRO A 354 8.98 16.16 25.03
C PRO A 354 8.84 17.18 23.89
N THR A 355 9.38 16.84 22.73
CA THR A 355 9.42 17.69 21.53
C THR A 355 8.41 17.28 20.47
N ALA A 356 8.08 15.99 20.39
CA ALA A 356 7.09 15.47 19.44
C ALA A 356 6.35 14.26 19.99
N LEU A 357 5.12 14.06 19.53
CA LEU A 357 4.30 12.87 19.76
C LEU A 357 4.16 12.11 18.43
N VAL A 358 4.52 10.84 18.41
CA VAL A 358 4.39 9.94 17.24
C VAL A 358 3.29 8.94 17.55
N VAL A 359 2.26 8.89 16.69
CA VAL A 359 1.10 8.01 16.83
C VAL A 359 0.99 7.11 15.60
N LEU A 360 1.12 5.80 15.81
CA LEU A 360 0.85 4.80 14.78
C LEU A 360 -0.62 4.41 14.84
N LEU A 361 -1.32 4.66 13.75
CA LEU A 361 -2.70 4.23 13.55
C LEU A 361 -2.74 3.00 12.64
N GLU A 362 -3.88 2.34 12.57
CA GLU A 362 -4.07 1.18 11.68
C GLU A 362 -3.89 1.53 10.19
N GLU A 363 -4.11 2.80 9.82
CA GLU A 363 -4.15 3.24 8.41
C GLU A 363 -3.18 4.38 8.08
N GLU A 364 -2.53 5.01 9.06
CA GLU A 364 -1.53 6.06 8.81
C GLU A 364 -0.60 6.31 10.02
N LEU A 365 0.48 7.06 9.80
CA LEU A 365 1.38 7.56 10.85
C LEU A 365 1.17 9.07 11.03
N VAL A 366 0.91 9.51 12.25
CA VAL A 366 0.73 10.93 12.58
C VAL A 366 1.82 11.37 13.55
N VAL A 367 2.48 12.48 13.26
CA VAL A 367 3.48 13.09 14.14
C VAL A 367 3.03 14.50 14.49
N ILE A 368 3.04 14.84 15.77
CA ILE A 368 2.60 16.14 16.32
C ILE A 368 3.79 16.86 16.94
N ASP A 369 3.97 18.13 16.60
CA ASP A 369 4.92 19.04 17.23
C ASP A 369 4.38 19.48 18.59
N LEU A 370 5.09 19.20 19.68
CA LEU A 370 4.67 19.57 21.04
C LEU A 370 5.26 20.91 21.51
N LEU A 371 6.18 21.51 20.75
CA LEU A 371 6.81 22.79 21.07
C LEU A 371 6.03 23.97 20.48
N THR A 372 5.46 23.80 19.28
CA THR A 372 4.68 24.84 18.61
C THR A 372 3.28 24.96 19.23
N THR A 373 2.84 26.17 19.54
CA THR A 373 1.49 26.45 20.07
C THR A 373 0.41 25.91 19.13
N GLY A 374 -0.60 25.25 19.69
CA GLY A 374 -1.66 24.60 18.92
C GLY A 374 -1.27 23.22 18.37
N TRP A 375 -0.07 22.71 18.68
CA TRP A 375 0.38 21.35 18.40
C TRP A 375 0.12 20.87 16.96
N PRO A 376 0.72 21.50 15.93
CA PRO A 376 0.50 21.15 14.53
C PRO A 376 1.11 19.79 14.15
N THR A 377 0.62 19.20 13.06
CA THR A 377 1.15 17.95 12.51
C THR A 377 2.45 18.20 11.73
N ILE A 378 3.47 17.36 11.96
CA ILE A 378 4.73 17.34 11.21
C ILE A 378 4.55 16.46 9.97
N PRO A 379 4.77 16.98 8.75
CA PRO A 379 4.69 16.17 7.52
C PRO A 379 5.71 15.04 7.51
N SER A 380 5.24 13.82 7.21
CA SER A 380 6.12 12.65 7.08
C SER A 380 6.86 12.64 5.74
N PRO A 381 8.19 12.42 5.71
CA PRO A 381 8.97 12.35 4.47
C PRO A 381 8.80 11.02 3.71
N TYR A 382 8.32 9.99 4.40
CA TYR A 382 8.02 8.64 3.90
C TYR A 382 6.75 8.11 4.58
N LEU A 383 6.41 6.82 4.45
CA LEU A 383 5.23 6.23 5.11
C LEU A 383 3.91 6.97 4.81
N ALA A 384 3.81 7.56 3.62
CA ALA A 384 2.62 8.30 3.24
C ALA A 384 1.43 7.33 3.08
N PRO A 385 0.25 7.65 3.64
CA PRO A 385 -0.95 6.83 3.47
C PRO A 385 -1.52 7.02 2.07
N LEU A 386 -0.98 6.28 1.10
CA LEU A 386 -1.34 6.37 -0.31
C LEU A 386 -2.84 6.12 -0.54
N HIS A 387 -3.46 5.36 0.35
CA HIS A 387 -4.88 5.00 0.38
C HIS A 387 -5.74 5.91 1.25
N SER A 388 -5.23 7.08 1.65
CA SER A 388 -6.03 8.11 2.35
C SER A 388 -7.35 8.40 1.64
N SER A 389 -7.35 8.29 0.31
CA SER A 389 -8.53 7.89 -0.46
C SER A 389 -8.15 6.74 -1.40
N ALA A 390 -9.10 5.86 -1.74
CA ALA A 390 -8.81 4.65 -2.51
C ALA A 390 -8.20 4.99 -3.89
N ILE A 391 -7.06 4.38 -4.21
CA ILE A 391 -6.37 4.57 -5.50
C ILE A 391 -7.20 3.91 -6.61
N THR A 392 -7.51 4.67 -7.66
CA THR A 392 -8.30 4.24 -8.81
C THR A 392 -7.47 4.13 -10.09
N CYS A 393 -6.42 4.94 -10.23
CA CYS A 393 -5.45 4.83 -11.32
C CYS A 393 -4.06 5.38 -10.94
N SER A 394 -3.03 4.98 -11.69
CA SER A 394 -1.67 5.49 -11.57
C SER A 394 -1.09 5.86 -12.94
N TYR A 395 -0.22 6.87 -12.96
CA TYR A 395 0.48 7.34 -14.17
C TYR A 395 1.89 7.78 -13.80
N HIS A 396 2.90 7.21 -14.47
CA HIS A 396 4.31 7.52 -14.21
C HIS A 396 4.92 8.36 -15.32
N ILE A 397 5.71 9.36 -14.96
CA ILE A 397 6.49 10.19 -15.88
C ILE A 397 7.98 10.07 -15.54
N SER A 398 8.79 9.64 -16.51
CA SER A 398 10.25 9.59 -16.40
C SER A 398 10.90 10.86 -16.97
N ASN A 399 12.07 11.22 -16.44
CA ASN A 399 12.91 12.33 -16.90
C ASN A 399 12.14 13.66 -16.92
N VAL A 400 11.56 14.02 -15.77
CA VAL A 400 10.79 15.25 -15.59
C VAL A 400 11.76 16.46 -15.58
N PRO A 401 11.51 17.50 -16.39
CA PRO A 401 12.34 18.71 -16.37
C PRO A 401 12.35 19.36 -14.99
N THR A 402 13.53 19.77 -14.51
CA THR A 402 13.72 20.38 -13.18
C THR A 402 12.79 21.56 -12.96
N LYS A 403 12.63 22.43 -13.97
CA LYS A 403 11.70 23.57 -13.90
C LYS A 403 10.25 23.16 -13.61
N LEU A 404 9.76 22.07 -14.19
CA LEU A 404 8.40 21.61 -13.90
C LEU A 404 8.32 21.07 -12.46
N LEU A 405 9.32 20.28 -12.07
CA LEU A 405 9.38 19.71 -10.72
C LEU A 405 9.39 20.80 -9.64
N GLU A 406 10.22 21.84 -9.80
CA GLU A 406 10.29 22.98 -8.88
C GLU A 406 8.96 23.72 -8.74
N ARG A 407 8.25 23.93 -9.86
CA ARG A 407 6.91 24.57 -9.85
C ARG A 407 5.87 23.72 -9.11
N VAL A 408 5.91 22.40 -9.28
CA VAL A 408 5.02 21.47 -8.55
C VAL A 408 5.35 21.49 -7.06
N ILE A 409 6.63 21.47 -6.69
CA ILE A 409 7.08 21.56 -5.28
C ILE A 409 6.63 22.89 -4.66
N SER A 410 6.82 24.00 -5.36
CA SER A 410 6.40 25.32 -4.90
C SER A 410 4.88 25.38 -4.66
N ALA A 411 4.08 24.88 -5.60
CA ALA A 411 2.63 24.79 -5.43
C ALA A 411 2.24 23.95 -4.20
N GLY A 412 2.94 22.83 -3.95
CA GLY A 412 2.72 22.00 -2.77
C GLY A 412 3.09 22.66 -1.43
N GLN A 413 4.16 23.46 -1.42
CA GLN A 413 4.55 24.23 -0.23
C GLN A 413 3.49 25.26 0.14
N HIS A 414 2.83 25.89 -0.84
CA HIS A 414 1.70 26.79 -0.61
C HIS A 414 0.45 26.09 -0.04
N GLN A 415 0.29 24.78 -0.27
CA GLN A 415 -0.80 23.97 0.30
C GLN A 415 -0.47 23.42 1.69
N SER A 416 0.79 23.47 2.10
CA SER A 416 1.25 22.83 3.32
C SER A 416 0.89 23.67 4.55
N PRO A 417 0.60 23.05 5.71
CA PRO A 417 0.34 23.78 6.94
C PRO A 417 1.54 24.65 7.35
N PRO A 418 1.34 25.62 8.27
CA PRO A 418 2.39 26.53 8.73
C PRO A 418 3.67 25.80 9.14
N GLN A 419 4.82 26.44 8.93
CA GLN A 419 6.13 25.88 9.27
C GLN A 419 6.16 25.41 10.74
N THR A 420 6.45 24.13 10.95
CA THR A 420 6.67 23.56 12.29
C THR A 420 8.04 23.96 12.81
N HIS A 421 8.18 24.16 14.12
CA HIS A 421 9.49 24.39 14.73
C HIS A 421 10.36 23.11 14.70
N VAL A 422 9.72 21.94 14.76
CA VAL A 422 10.40 20.64 14.78
C VAL A 422 10.53 20.07 13.36
N LYS A 423 11.77 19.75 12.97
CA LYS A 423 12.07 18.94 11.76
C LYS A 423 11.69 17.49 12.02
N TRP A 424 11.53 16.70 10.95
CA TRP A 424 11.25 15.26 11.06
C TRP A 424 12.20 14.59 12.08
N PRO A 425 11.66 14.05 13.19
CA PRO A 425 12.49 13.73 14.34
C PRO A 425 13.06 12.31 14.32
N ILE A 426 12.53 11.42 13.46
CA ILE A 426 13.06 10.07 13.23
C ILE A 426 14.11 10.18 12.11
N ASN A 427 15.30 10.63 12.47
CA ASN A 427 16.36 10.99 11.51
C ASN A 427 17.67 10.20 11.72
N GLY A 428 17.56 8.97 12.22
CA GLY A 428 18.68 8.06 12.43
C GLY A 428 19.34 7.52 11.16
N GLY A 429 20.64 7.20 11.24
CA GLY A 429 21.40 6.63 10.13
C GLY A 429 21.74 7.61 9.01
N LYS A 430 22.43 7.11 7.98
CA LYS A 430 22.89 7.87 6.81
C LYS A 430 22.47 7.15 5.53
N ASN A 431 21.87 7.89 4.61
CA ASN A 431 21.60 7.41 3.26
C ASN A 431 22.90 7.45 2.44
N LEU A 432 23.28 6.31 1.87
CA LEU A 432 24.45 6.09 1.02
C LEU A 432 24.06 5.93 -0.46
N ALA A 433 22.76 5.87 -0.78
CA ALA A 433 22.29 5.78 -2.14
C ALA A 433 22.68 7.04 -2.91
N PRO A 434 23.17 6.91 -4.17
CA PRO A 434 23.51 8.07 -4.98
C PRO A 434 22.26 8.89 -5.30
N ASP A 435 22.45 10.21 -5.47
CA ASP A 435 21.36 11.08 -5.90
C ASP A 435 20.78 10.58 -7.23
N PRO A 436 19.44 10.61 -7.39
CA PRO A 436 18.80 10.12 -8.59
C PRO A 436 19.23 10.95 -9.81
N LYS A 437 19.82 10.28 -10.82
CA LYS A 437 20.23 10.92 -12.08
C LYS A 437 19.07 11.48 -12.90
N HIS A 438 17.87 10.98 -12.65
CA HIS A 438 16.66 11.33 -13.38
C HIS A 438 15.50 11.54 -12.42
N ASN A 439 14.77 12.63 -12.62
CA ASN A 439 13.56 12.92 -11.87
C ASN A 439 12.39 12.09 -12.38
N GLY A 440 11.73 11.36 -11.49
CA GLY A 440 10.52 10.58 -11.75
C GLY A 440 9.34 11.13 -10.98
N LEU A 441 8.20 11.26 -11.65
CA LEU A 441 6.92 11.56 -10.98
C LEU A 441 5.99 10.36 -11.09
N LEU A 442 5.43 9.94 -9.96
CA LEU A 442 4.29 9.05 -9.92
C LEU A 442 3.06 9.88 -9.57
N LEU A 443 2.01 9.80 -10.38
CA LEU A 443 0.71 10.40 -10.12
C LEU A 443 -0.28 9.31 -9.75
N THR A 444 -1.03 9.50 -8.67
CA THR A 444 -2.12 8.62 -8.27
C THR A 444 -3.45 9.36 -8.30
N GLY A 445 -4.43 8.80 -8.99
CA GLY A 445 -5.81 9.26 -8.98
C GLY A 445 -6.62 8.48 -7.94
N HIS A 446 -7.58 9.14 -7.30
CA HIS A 446 -8.32 8.59 -6.17
C HIS A 446 -9.84 8.69 -6.33
N GLU A 447 -10.57 7.91 -5.53
CA GLU A 447 -12.04 7.81 -5.52
C GLU A 447 -12.73 9.13 -5.14
N ASP A 448 -12.08 9.98 -4.34
CA ASP A 448 -12.56 11.30 -3.90
C ASP A 448 -12.36 12.42 -4.95
N GLY A 449 -11.82 12.09 -6.12
CA GLY A 449 -11.50 13.07 -7.16
C GLY A 449 -10.19 13.83 -6.94
N THR A 450 -9.32 13.36 -6.05
CA THR A 450 -7.97 13.91 -5.90
C THR A 450 -6.95 13.25 -6.83
N VAL A 451 -5.95 14.04 -7.23
CA VAL A 451 -4.72 13.55 -7.88
C VAL A 451 -3.53 13.95 -7.03
N ARG A 452 -2.76 12.97 -6.57
CA ARG A 452 -1.57 13.19 -5.73
C ARG A 452 -0.30 13.02 -6.56
N PHE A 453 0.65 13.93 -6.37
CA PHE A 453 1.94 13.96 -7.06
C PHE A 453 3.02 13.48 -6.09
N TRP A 454 3.75 12.45 -6.50
CA TRP A 454 4.78 11.81 -5.70
C TRP A 454 6.13 11.88 -6.40
N ASP A 455 7.18 12.21 -5.65
CA ASP A 455 8.55 12.05 -6.09
C ASP A 455 8.92 10.56 -6.09
N ALA A 456 8.98 9.98 -7.29
CA ALA A 456 9.34 8.59 -7.50
C ALA A 456 10.78 8.44 -8.03
N SER A 457 11.64 9.44 -7.81
CA SER A 457 13.02 9.44 -8.30
C SER A 457 13.92 8.47 -7.53
N GLY A 458 13.72 8.35 -6.21
CA GLY A 458 14.59 7.59 -5.31
C GLY A 458 13.87 6.53 -4.47
N VAL A 459 14.49 6.23 -3.33
CA VAL A 459 14.05 5.24 -2.33
C VAL A 459 12.83 5.72 -1.55
N SER A 460 12.72 7.01 -1.25
CA SER A 460 11.57 7.56 -0.53
C SER A 460 10.55 8.17 -1.49
N LEU A 461 9.33 7.62 -1.51
CA LEU A 461 8.19 8.19 -2.24
C LEU A 461 7.60 9.38 -1.48
N LYS A 462 8.08 10.58 -1.79
CA LYS A 462 7.71 11.82 -1.08
C LYS A 462 6.48 12.48 -1.70
N PRO A 463 5.47 12.90 -0.90
CA PRO A 463 4.36 13.72 -1.41
C PRO A 463 4.86 15.12 -1.83
N LEU A 464 4.46 15.56 -3.02
CA LEU A 464 4.83 16.87 -3.56
C LEU A 464 3.66 17.84 -3.63
N TYR A 465 2.52 17.44 -4.17
CA TYR A 465 1.37 18.31 -4.41
C TYR A 465 0.07 17.51 -4.47
N LYS A 466 -1.05 18.10 -4.05
CA LYS A 466 -2.38 17.49 -4.11
C LYS A 466 -3.34 18.37 -4.92
N LEU A 467 -3.81 17.85 -6.05
CA LEU A 467 -4.93 18.44 -6.79
C LEU A 467 -6.25 17.89 -6.24
N SER A 468 -7.21 18.76 -5.95
CA SER A 468 -8.61 18.38 -5.72
C SER A 468 -9.45 18.84 -6.90
N THR A 469 -10.24 17.94 -7.49
CA THR A 469 -11.21 18.29 -8.53
C THR A 469 -12.64 18.43 -7.97
N ALA A 470 -12.88 17.97 -6.74
CA ALA A 470 -14.20 18.00 -6.12
C ALA A 470 -14.74 19.43 -5.94
N ASN A 471 -13.86 20.41 -5.70
CA ASN A 471 -14.23 21.82 -5.55
C ASN A 471 -14.86 22.44 -6.81
N ILE A 472 -14.69 21.81 -7.98
CA ILE A 472 -15.27 22.24 -9.26
C ILE A 472 -16.76 21.88 -9.34
N PHE A 473 -17.21 20.88 -8.59
CA PHE A 473 -18.54 20.28 -8.72
C PHE A 473 -19.41 20.54 -7.49
N GLN A 474 -20.72 20.61 -7.72
CA GLN A 474 -21.73 20.57 -6.67
C GLN A 474 -21.88 19.11 -6.22
N THR A 475 -21.55 18.84 -4.97
CA THR A 475 -21.63 17.50 -4.38
C THR A 475 -22.71 17.46 -3.30
N ASP A 476 -23.28 16.29 -3.05
CA ASP A 476 -24.34 16.12 -2.04
C ASP A 476 -23.87 16.45 -0.60
N CYS A 477 -22.55 16.59 -0.39
CA CYS A 477 -21.95 16.96 0.89
C CYS A 477 -21.87 18.48 1.14
N ASP A 478 -22.03 19.34 0.13
CA ASP A 478 -22.04 20.81 0.29
C ASP A 478 -23.19 21.31 1.21
N HIS A 479 -24.20 20.46 1.50
CA HIS A 479 -25.30 20.77 2.42
C HIS A 479 -24.99 20.49 3.91
N ASN A 480 -23.86 19.83 4.22
CA ASN A 480 -23.48 19.48 5.60
C ASN A 480 -22.42 20.40 6.23
N ASP A 481 -21.82 21.32 5.47
CA ASP A 481 -20.84 22.29 5.99
C ASP A 481 -21.43 23.30 7.00
N SER A 482 -22.74 23.27 7.21
CA SER A 482 -23.41 24.02 8.29
C SER A 482 -23.15 23.45 9.70
N LEU A 483 -22.46 22.31 9.82
CA LEU A 483 -22.05 21.71 11.11
C LEU A 483 -20.58 21.99 11.47
N GLY A 484 -19.84 22.74 10.65
CA GLY A 484 -18.42 23.09 10.85
C GLY A 484 -18.16 24.34 11.69
N GLN A 485 -19.17 24.91 12.35
CA GLN A 485 -18.90 25.86 13.44
C GLN A 485 -18.48 25.05 14.66
N ALA A 486 -17.16 24.86 14.83
CA ALA A 486 -16.57 24.50 16.11
C ALA A 486 -16.94 25.61 17.11
N GLY A 487 -18.08 25.44 17.79
CA GLY A 487 -18.45 26.28 18.91
C GLY A 487 -17.44 26.04 20.03
N GLU A 488 -17.05 27.10 20.72
CA GLU A 488 -16.12 27.11 21.86
C GLU A 488 -16.62 26.26 23.08
N GLU A 489 -17.70 25.46 22.94
CA GLU A 489 -18.36 24.67 23.98
C GLU A 489 -18.34 23.14 23.76
N GLU A 490 -17.65 22.60 22.74
CA GLU A 490 -17.62 21.13 22.53
C GLU A 490 -16.70 20.44 23.55
N TRP A 491 -17.29 19.63 24.43
CA TRP A 491 -16.59 18.76 25.39
C TRP A 491 -16.96 17.29 25.13
N PRO A 492 -15.99 16.37 24.94
CA PRO A 492 -14.53 16.55 24.91
C PRO A 492 -13.98 17.50 23.82
N PRO A 493 -12.79 18.12 24.02
CA PRO A 493 -12.20 19.07 23.09
C PRO A 493 -11.55 18.35 21.89
N PHE A 494 -12.40 17.82 21.00
CA PHE A 494 -11.96 17.03 19.85
C PHE A 494 -11.24 17.87 18.81
N ARG A 495 -10.14 17.31 18.30
CA ARG A 495 -9.45 17.81 17.11
C ARG A 495 -9.21 16.66 16.17
N LYS A 496 -9.88 16.65 15.03
CA LYS A 496 -9.63 15.65 13.98
C LYS A 496 -8.22 15.81 13.43
N VAL A 497 -7.44 14.73 13.45
CA VAL A 497 -6.08 14.69 12.88
C VAL A 497 -5.92 13.46 12.00
N GLY A 498 -4.98 13.53 11.07
CA GLY A 498 -4.77 12.51 10.04
C GLY A 498 -5.40 12.94 8.72
N CYS A 499 -5.15 12.14 7.70
CA CYS A 499 -5.65 12.36 6.35
C CYS A 499 -6.37 11.13 5.77
N PHE A 500 -6.39 10.00 6.49
CA PHE A 500 -7.13 8.82 6.05
C PHE A 500 -8.63 9.06 6.13
N ASP A 501 -9.32 8.93 5.00
CA ASP A 501 -10.76 8.96 4.94
C ASP A 501 -11.33 7.55 4.70
N PRO A 502 -12.02 6.95 5.70
CA PRO A 502 -12.70 5.69 5.49
C PRO A 502 -13.89 5.81 4.54
N TYR A 503 -14.38 7.02 4.28
CA TYR A 503 -15.59 7.28 3.52
C TYR A 503 -15.28 7.72 2.08
N SER A 504 -16.24 7.45 1.20
CA SER A 504 -16.28 7.97 -0.16
C SER A 504 -17.60 8.69 -0.30
N ASP A 505 -17.54 9.99 -0.49
CA ASP A 505 -18.70 10.86 -0.54
C ASP A 505 -19.49 10.65 -1.83
N ASP A 506 -18.82 10.81 -2.98
CA ASP A 506 -19.42 10.63 -4.30
C ASP A 506 -18.48 9.86 -5.25
N PRO A 507 -18.80 8.59 -5.60
CA PRO A 507 -17.94 7.77 -6.47
C PRO A 507 -17.86 8.32 -7.91
N ARG A 508 -18.73 9.26 -8.30
CA ARG A 508 -18.66 9.93 -9.61
C ARG A 508 -17.38 10.75 -9.75
N LEU A 509 -16.84 11.26 -8.64
CA LEU A 509 -15.61 12.06 -8.61
C LEU A 509 -14.37 11.23 -8.95
N GLY A 510 -14.42 9.91 -8.77
CA GLY A 510 -13.26 9.04 -8.88
C GLY A 510 -12.45 9.22 -10.17
N ILE A 511 -11.15 9.40 -10.04
CA ILE A 511 -10.25 9.64 -11.18
C ILE A 511 -9.96 8.31 -11.90
N GLN A 512 -10.23 8.22 -13.20
CA GLN A 512 -10.05 7.00 -13.99
C GLN A 512 -8.78 7.02 -14.83
N LYS A 513 -8.40 8.18 -15.37
CA LYS A 513 -7.21 8.36 -16.21
C LYS A 513 -6.55 9.72 -15.98
N ILE A 514 -5.23 9.71 -16.12
CA ILE A 514 -4.37 10.89 -15.99
C ILE A 514 -3.42 10.93 -17.19
N SER A 515 -3.18 12.13 -17.74
CA SER A 515 -2.13 12.36 -18.72
C SER A 515 -1.49 13.72 -18.48
N LEU A 516 -0.18 13.77 -18.27
CA LEU A 516 0.56 15.01 -18.01
C LEU A 516 1.63 15.20 -19.09
N CYS A 517 1.59 16.34 -19.78
CA CYS A 517 2.71 16.74 -20.63
C CYS A 517 3.78 17.44 -19.78
N LYS A 518 4.90 16.75 -19.56
CA LYS A 518 6.02 17.26 -18.73
C LYS A 518 6.72 18.51 -19.29
N TYR A 519 6.45 18.89 -20.53
CA TYR A 519 7.10 20.02 -21.20
C TYR A 519 6.27 21.29 -21.24
N SER A 520 4.95 21.16 -21.42
CA SER A 520 4.03 22.30 -21.37
C SER A 520 3.44 22.52 -19.98
N GLY A 521 3.43 21.49 -19.11
CA GLY A 521 2.74 21.56 -17.82
C GLY A 521 1.23 21.31 -17.93
N LYS A 522 0.71 20.97 -19.11
CA LYS A 522 -0.71 20.68 -19.29
C LYS A 522 -1.07 19.30 -18.76
N LEU A 523 -2.12 19.25 -17.94
CA LEU A 523 -2.63 18.06 -17.28
C LEU A 523 -4.05 17.75 -17.76
N VAL A 524 -4.31 16.48 -18.04
CA VAL A 524 -5.66 15.97 -18.28
C VAL A 524 -6.01 14.97 -17.19
N VAL A 525 -7.17 15.19 -16.57
CA VAL A 525 -7.74 14.32 -15.56
C VAL A 525 -9.14 13.90 -16.01
N ALA A 526 -9.40 12.60 -16.07
CA ALA A 526 -10.69 12.07 -16.50
C ALA A 526 -11.31 11.20 -15.41
N GLY A 527 -12.63 11.34 -15.19
CA GLY A 527 -13.33 10.72 -14.06
C GLY A 527 -14.38 9.67 -14.42
N THR A 528 -15.10 9.20 -13.39
CA THR A 528 -16.07 8.10 -13.47
C THR A 528 -17.41 8.49 -14.14
N ALA A 529 -17.82 9.76 -14.09
CA ALA A 529 -19.08 10.24 -14.66
C ALA A 529 -18.88 10.98 -16.02
N GLY A 530 -17.86 10.57 -16.79
CA GLY A 530 -17.60 11.11 -18.12
C GLY A 530 -17.01 12.52 -18.15
N GLN A 531 -16.66 13.09 -17.00
CA GLN A 531 -15.98 14.38 -16.91
C GLN A 531 -14.50 14.28 -17.28
N VAL A 532 -14.02 15.15 -18.16
CA VAL A 532 -12.62 15.27 -18.57
C VAL A 532 -12.17 16.72 -18.39
N LEU A 533 -11.24 16.95 -17.49
CA LEU A 533 -10.69 18.26 -17.18
C LEU A 533 -9.33 18.44 -17.86
N VAL A 534 -9.16 19.56 -18.57
CA VAL A 534 -7.86 20.03 -19.05
C VAL A 534 -7.43 21.17 -18.14
N MET A 535 -6.20 21.11 -17.63
CA MET A 535 -5.68 22.06 -16.65
C MET A 535 -4.28 22.54 -17.04
N ASP A 536 -3.93 23.74 -16.61
CA ASP A 536 -2.59 24.31 -16.74
C ASP A 536 -1.97 24.58 -15.39
N LEU A 537 -0.64 24.50 -15.31
CA LEU A 537 0.09 24.81 -14.08
C LEU A 537 0.33 26.32 -13.97
N SER A 538 -0.20 26.93 -12.91
CA SER A 538 -0.06 28.34 -12.56
C SER A 538 0.66 28.52 -11.23
N GLU A 539 1.40 29.62 -11.08
CA GLU A 539 2.13 29.98 -9.86
C GLU A 539 1.35 30.94 -8.96
N ASP A 540 0.33 31.60 -9.52
CA ASP A 540 -0.45 32.61 -8.81
C ASP A 540 -1.81 32.06 -8.37
N LYS A 541 -2.36 32.62 -7.29
CA LYS A 541 -3.77 32.41 -6.96
C LYS A 541 -4.65 33.14 -7.98
N SER A 542 -5.68 32.48 -8.52
CA SER A 542 -6.61 33.12 -9.46
C SER A 542 -8.01 32.51 -9.41
N ASP A 543 -8.99 33.32 -9.79
CA ASP A 543 -10.40 32.94 -9.82
C ASP A 543 -10.79 32.57 -11.26
N HIS A 544 -11.43 31.40 -11.42
CA HIS A 544 -11.79 30.87 -12.73
C HIS A 544 -13.28 30.53 -12.79
N VAL A 545 -13.92 30.87 -13.90
CA VAL A 545 -15.25 30.35 -14.25
C VAL A 545 -15.06 29.05 -15.02
N ILE A 546 -15.78 28.00 -14.63
CA ILE A 546 -15.64 26.67 -15.23
C ILE A 546 -16.33 26.64 -16.59
N ASN A 547 -15.53 26.72 -17.66
CA ASN A 547 -16.02 26.54 -19.03
C ASN A 547 -16.38 25.08 -19.27
N VAL A 548 -17.59 24.82 -19.76
CA VAL A 548 -18.11 23.47 -20.01
C VAL A 548 -18.39 23.27 -21.49
N ALA A 549 -17.82 22.22 -22.07
CA ALA A 549 -18.19 21.72 -23.39
C ALA A 549 -18.80 20.33 -23.27
N THR A 550 -19.84 20.05 -24.04
CA THR A 550 -20.47 18.72 -24.08
C THR A 550 -20.08 17.99 -25.36
N LEU A 551 -19.68 16.72 -25.24
CA LEU A 551 -19.41 15.86 -26.38
C LEU A 551 -20.33 14.64 -26.31
N ASP A 552 -21.30 14.58 -27.22
CA ASP A 552 -22.25 13.48 -27.33
C ASP A 552 -21.73 12.40 -28.29
N ILE A 553 -21.32 11.26 -27.71
CA ILE A 553 -20.81 10.12 -28.47
C ILE A 553 -21.94 9.41 -29.22
N LEU A 554 -23.19 9.56 -28.77
CA LEU A 554 -24.35 8.88 -29.30
C LEU A 554 -25.24 9.79 -30.16
N GLN A 555 -24.74 10.96 -30.58
CA GLN A 555 -25.50 11.94 -31.34
C GLN A 555 -26.19 11.34 -32.59
N GLU A 556 -25.55 10.38 -33.26
CA GLU A 556 -26.08 9.70 -34.45
C GLU A 556 -27.05 8.54 -34.14
N ARG A 557 -27.35 8.27 -32.86
CA ARG A 557 -28.11 7.09 -32.42
C ARG A 557 -29.35 7.46 -31.63
N GLU A 558 -30.51 7.23 -32.24
CA GLU A 558 -31.81 7.40 -31.60
C GLU A 558 -32.18 6.20 -30.70
N GLY A 559 -32.97 6.45 -29.66
CA GLY A 559 -33.56 5.40 -28.81
C GLY A 559 -32.67 4.80 -27.72
N PHE A 560 -31.42 5.26 -27.56
CA PHE A 560 -30.56 4.86 -26.45
C PHE A 560 -31.00 5.52 -25.14
N THR A 561 -31.07 4.76 -24.05
CA THR A 561 -31.39 5.27 -22.71
C THR A 561 -30.25 5.00 -21.73
N TRP A 562 -29.70 6.06 -21.13
CA TRP A 562 -28.71 5.95 -20.05
C TRP A 562 -29.37 5.51 -18.74
N LYS A 563 -28.80 4.51 -18.07
CA LYS A 563 -29.30 3.93 -16.80
C LYS A 563 -28.28 3.96 -15.66
N GLY A 564 -27.18 4.71 -15.82
CA GLY A 564 -26.14 4.84 -14.81
C GLY A 564 -26.27 6.12 -13.99
N HIS A 565 -25.20 6.48 -13.28
CA HIS A 565 -25.09 7.75 -12.55
C HIS A 565 -25.22 8.94 -13.51
N ASP A 566 -25.91 9.99 -13.07
CA ASP A 566 -25.98 11.25 -13.83
C ASP A 566 -24.64 12.01 -13.77
N ARG A 567 -24.43 12.94 -14.70
CA ARG A 567 -23.24 13.80 -14.76
C ARG A 567 -23.08 14.61 -13.47
N LEU A 568 -21.84 15.03 -13.18
CA LEU A 568 -21.57 15.98 -12.11
C LEU A 568 -21.91 17.40 -12.58
N ALA A 569 -22.64 18.15 -11.74
CA ALA A 569 -22.95 19.54 -12.02
C ALA A 569 -21.77 20.42 -11.57
N PRO A 570 -21.18 21.26 -12.44
CA PRO A 570 -20.16 22.22 -12.02
C PRO A 570 -20.77 23.32 -11.13
N LYS A 571 -19.98 23.89 -10.22
CA LYS A 571 -20.42 25.03 -9.39
C LYS A 571 -20.60 26.27 -10.26
N ASP A 572 -21.62 27.06 -9.94
CA ASP A 572 -21.92 28.32 -10.64
C ASP A 572 -21.02 29.45 -10.13
N GLY A 573 -20.58 30.33 -11.03
CA GLY A 573 -19.75 31.49 -10.71
C GLY A 573 -18.24 31.21 -10.64
N PRO A 574 -17.43 32.23 -10.28
CA PRO A 574 -15.99 32.10 -10.19
C PRO A 574 -15.56 31.29 -8.95
N ILE A 575 -14.66 30.34 -9.14
CA ILE A 575 -14.06 29.52 -8.08
C ILE A 575 -12.61 29.95 -7.90
N SER A 576 -12.19 30.15 -6.65
CA SER A 576 -10.81 30.55 -6.33
C SER A 576 -9.89 29.33 -6.27
N PHE A 577 -8.80 29.36 -7.03
CA PHE A 577 -7.78 28.31 -7.05
C PHE A 577 -6.45 28.85 -6.48
N ALA A 578 -5.90 28.12 -5.52
CA ALA A 578 -4.53 28.33 -5.03
C ALA A 578 -3.48 28.04 -6.14
N PRO A 579 -2.22 28.47 -5.99
CA PRO A 579 -1.13 28.08 -6.88
C PRO A 579 -1.11 26.57 -7.13
N GLY A 580 -0.95 26.17 -8.40
CA GLY A 580 -1.09 24.77 -8.82
C GLY A 580 -1.81 24.64 -10.17
N PHE A 581 -2.53 23.53 -10.36
CA PHE A 581 -3.23 23.26 -11.61
C PHE A 581 -4.60 23.92 -11.65
N HIS A 582 -4.84 24.79 -12.62
CA HIS A 582 -6.10 25.52 -12.82
C HIS A 582 -6.84 25.00 -14.05
N PRO A 583 -8.18 24.91 -14.00
CA PRO A 583 -8.97 24.38 -15.11
C PRO A 583 -8.96 25.35 -16.31
N ILE A 584 -8.67 24.81 -17.50
CA ILE A 584 -8.89 25.49 -18.79
C ILE A 584 -10.34 25.23 -19.25
N ILE A 585 -10.73 23.96 -19.28
CA ILE A 585 -12.04 23.52 -19.74
C ILE A 585 -12.44 22.17 -19.12
N LEU A 586 -13.73 22.03 -18.85
CA LEU A 586 -14.40 20.78 -18.52
C LEU A 586 -15.13 20.25 -19.77
N VAL A 587 -14.70 19.10 -20.27
CA VAL A 587 -15.40 18.37 -21.33
C VAL A 587 -16.26 17.27 -20.70
N GLN A 588 -17.58 17.41 -20.80
CA GLN A 588 -18.53 16.42 -20.32
C GLN A 588 -18.93 15.48 -21.46
N CYS A 589 -18.58 14.21 -21.31
CA CYS A 589 -19.02 13.15 -22.21
C CYS A 589 -20.50 12.80 -21.98
N MET A 590 -21.25 12.60 -23.06
CA MET A 590 -22.61 12.06 -23.04
C MET A 590 -22.67 10.75 -23.85
N PRO A 591 -23.23 9.65 -23.29
CA PRO A 591 -23.65 9.47 -21.88
C PRO A 591 -22.50 9.66 -20.87
N PRO A 592 -22.79 10.02 -19.61
CA PRO A 592 -21.80 10.27 -18.55
C PRO A 592 -21.21 8.96 -17.99
N ALA A 593 -20.62 8.16 -18.87
CA ALA A 593 -19.99 6.90 -18.54
C ALA A 593 -18.51 7.08 -18.16
N ALA A 594 -17.97 6.13 -17.40
CA ALA A 594 -16.57 6.15 -16.98
C ALA A 594 -15.61 6.22 -18.17
N VAL A 595 -14.63 7.11 -18.06
CA VAL A 595 -13.59 7.27 -19.08
C VAL A 595 -12.59 6.12 -18.98
N THR A 596 -12.46 5.35 -20.06
CA THR A 596 -11.67 4.12 -20.11
C THR A 596 -10.29 4.32 -20.74
N ALA A 597 -10.10 5.39 -21.51
CA ALA A 597 -8.82 5.76 -22.13
C ALA A 597 -8.73 7.29 -22.28
N VAL A 598 -7.52 7.84 -22.15
CA VAL A 598 -7.23 9.25 -22.42
C VAL A 598 -5.86 9.40 -23.04
N THR A 599 -5.67 10.40 -23.91
CA THR A 599 -4.37 10.82 -24.39
C THR A 599 -4.37 12.31 -24.71
N LEU A 600 -3.23 12.96 -24.48
CA LEU A 600 -3.01 14.40 -24.65
C LEU A 600 -1.90 14.62 -25.68
N HIS A 601 -2.15 15.47 -26.68
CA HIS A 601 -1.11 16.01 -27.54
C HIS A 601 -0.99 17.52 -27.34
N ALA A 602 -0.03 17.92 -26.51
CA ALA A 602 0.11 19.31 -26.09
C ALA A 602 0.51 20.26 -27.24
N GLU A 603 1.31 19.81 -28.20
CA GLU A 603 1.69 20.62 -29.36
C GLU A 603 0.54 20.88 -30.35
N TRP A 604 -0.43 19.98 -30.39
CA TRP A 604 -1.56 20.07 -31.33
C TRP A 604 -2.81 20.66 -30.67
N ASN A 605 -2.72 20.99 -29.37
CA ASN A 605 -3.86 21.41 -28.57
C ASN A 605 -5.06 20.44 -28.58
N LEU A 606 -4.77 19.13 -28.64
CA LEU A 606 -5.79 18.08 -28.73
C LEU A 606 -5.78 17.16 -27.51
N ILE A 607 -6.98 16.76 -27.10
CA ILE A 607 -7.21 15.61 -26.23
C ILE A 607 -8.11 14.60 -26.93
N ALA A 608 -7.86 13.32 -26.69
CA ALA A 608 -8.79 12.26 -27.03
C ALA A 608 -9.14 11.45 -25.80
N PHE A 609 -10.41 11.06 -25.68
CA PHE A 609 -10.90 10.25 -24.57
C PHE A 609 -11.92 9.22 -25.05
N GLY A 610 -11.95 8.08 -24.38
CA GLY A 610 -12.82 6.95 -24.72
C GLY A 610 -13.66 6.51 -23.52
N THR A 611 -14.84 5.97 -23.80
CA THR A 611 -15.73 5.35 -22.81
C THR A 611 -16.12 3.94 -23.26
N SER A 612 -17.06 3.33 -22.57
CA SER A 612 -17.69 2.08 -23.01
C SER A 612 -18.51 2.21 -24.30
N HIS A 613 -18.85 3.43 -24.74
CA HIS A 613 -19.77 3.68 -25.85
C HIS A 613 -19.06 4.13 -27.14
N GLY A 614 -17.84 4.64 -27.03
CA GLY A 614 -17.14 5.29 -28.12
C GLY A 614 -16.02 6.21 -27.64
N PHE A 615 -15.52 7.06 -28.52
CA PHE A 615 -14.47 8.03 -28.21
C PHE A 615 -14.73 9.38 -28.85
N GLY A 616 -14.12 10.41 -28.28
CA GLY A 616 -14.14 11.77 -28.80
C GLY A 616 -12.73 12.33 -28.97
N LEU A 617 -12.59 13.26 -29.91
CA LEU A 617 -11.43 14.14 -30.10
C LEU A 617 -11.90 15.58 -29.88
N PHE A 618 -11.15 16.34 -29.09
CA PHE A 618 -11.52 17.67 -28.68
C PHE A 618 -10.33 18.63 -28.77
N ASP A 619 -10.58 19.81 -29.34
CA ASP A 619 -9.64 20.93 -29.40
C ASP A 619 -9.86 21.81 -28.17
N TYR A 620 -8.92 21.74 -27.22
CA TYR A 620 -9.01 22.49 -25.97
C TYR A 620 -8.45 23.91 -26.08
N HIS A 621 -7.90 24.31 -27.23
CA HIS A 621 -7.53 25.70 -27.48
C HIS A 621 -8.73 26.49 -28.01
N ARG A 622 -9.49 25.91 -28.95
CA ARG A 622 -10.72 26.52 -29.49
C ARG A 622 -11.99 26.19 -28.69
N HIS A 623 -11.89 25.31 -27.70
CA HIS A 623 -13.00 24.81 -26.91
C HIS A 623 -14.10 24.13 -27.76
N SER A 624 -13.70 23.40 -28.81
CA SER A 624 -14.63 22.82 -29.79
C SER A 624 -14.42 21.32 -29.98
N PRO A 625 -15.51 20.53 -30.11
CA PRO A 625 -15.41 19.12 -30.48
C PRO A 625 -14.93 18.97 -31.93
N VAL A 626 -14.01 18.03 -32.16
CA VAL A 626 -13.47 17.70 -33.48
C VAL A 626 -14.10 16.42 -34.04
N LEU A 627 -14.27 15.41 -33.19
CA LEU A 627 -14.87 14.13 -33.56
C LEU A 627 -15.62 13.54 -32.37
N ALA A 628 -16.79 12.96 -32.61
CA ALA A 628 -17.47 12.04 -31.71
C ALA A 628 -17.79 10.75 -32.48
N ARG A 629 -17.30 9.61 -32.01
CA ARG A 629 -17.47 8.32 -32.70
C ARG A 629 -18.06 7.27 -31.77
N CYS A 630 -19.27 6.83 -32.08
CA CYS A 630 -19.88 5.66 -31.47
C CYS A 630 -19.20 4.37 -31.97
N THR A 631 -18.96 3.43 -31.05
CA THR A 631 -18.37 2.10 -31.34
C THR A 631 -19.26 0.95 -30.89
N LEU A 632 -20.47 1.23 -30.42
CA LEU A 632 -21.45 0.21 -30.06
C LEU A 632 -21.98 -0.53 -31.29
N HIS A 633 -22.38 -1.79 -31.09
CA HIS A 633 -23.07 -2.52 -32.14
C HIS A 633 -24.47 -1.91 -32.37
N PRO A 634 -24.98 -1.85 -33.62
CA PRO A 634 -26.28 -1.26 -33.93
C PRO A 634 -27.46 -1.83 -33.12
N ASN A 635 -27.36 -3.09 -32.69
CA ASN A 635 -28.39 -3.77 -31.88
C ASN A 635 -28.31 -3.47 -30.37
N ASP A 636 -27.23 -2.85 -29.89
CA ASP A 636 -27.00 -2.56 -28.46
C ASP A 636 -27.82 -1.34 -27.98
N SER A 637 -29.13 -1.50 -27.82
CA SER A 637 -30.04 -0.45 -27.31
C SER A 637 -29.84 -0.15 -25.81
N LEU A 638 -29.14 -1.02 -25.09
CA LEU A 638 -28.82 -0.92 -23.68
C LEU A 638 -27.34 -1.26 -23.46
N ALA A 639 -26.52 -0.27 -23.15
CA ALA A 639 -25.21 -0.55 -22.58
C ALA A 639 -25.40 -0.77 -21.08
N MET A 640 -25.17 -2.01 -20.62
CA MET A 640 -25.04 -2.27 -19.18
C MET A 640 -23.84 -1.47 -18.66
N GLU A 641 -23.96 -0.99 -17.42
CA GLU A 641 -22.81 -0.58 -16.62
C GLU A 641 -21.80 -1.73 -16.66
N GLY A 642 -20.72 -1.56 -17.41
CA GLY A 642 -19.77 -2.65 -17.64
C GLY A 642 -19.16 -3.13 -16.32
N PRO A 643 -18.73 -4.39 -16.23
CA PRO A 643 -18.06 -4.95 -15.04
C PRO A 643 -16.75 -4.21 -14.66
N LEU A 644 -16.29 -3.26 -15.49
CA LEU A 644 -15.08 -2.45 -15.30
C LEU A 644 -15.23 -1.31 -14.27
N SER A 645 -16.45 -0.82 -13.97
CA SER A 645 -16.65 0.17 -12.88
C SER A 645 -16.66 -0.48 -11.49
N ARG A 646 -16.82 -1.81 -11.43
CA ARG A 646 -16.67 -2.60 -10.20
C ARG A 646 -15.21 -2.94 -9.92
N VAL A 647 -14.33 -1.94 -9.87
CA VAL A 647 -13.40 -1.95 -8.75
C VAL A 647 -14.28 -1.67 -7.54
N LYS A 648 -14.92 -2.72 -7.01
CA LYS A 648 -15.59 -2.60 -5.73
C LYS A 648 -14.47 -2.19 -4.79
N SER A 649 -14.45 -0.92 -4.39
CA SER A 649 -13.92 -0.51 -3.10
C SER A 649 -14.35 -1.62 -2.14
N LEU A 650 -13.38 -2.36 -1.58
CA LEU A 650 -13.65 -3.51 -0.69
C LEU A 650 -14.58 -3.08 0.45
N LYS A 651 -14.50 -1.80 0.84
CA LYS A 651 -15.40 -1.10 1.75
C LYS A 651 -16.86 -1.11 1.28
N LYS A 652 -17.16 -1.03 -0.02
CA LYS A 652 -18.54 -1.12 -0.58
C LYS A 652 -19.13 -2.52 -0.45
N SER A 653 -18.29 -3.57 -0.48
CA SER A 653 -18.70 -4.97 -0.20
C SER A 653 -19.08 -5.16 1.27
N LEU A 654 -18.27 -4.63 2.19
CA LEU A 654 -18.56 -4.57 3.62
C LEU A 654 -19.80 -3.71 3.93
N ARG A 655 -19.98 -2.57 3.26
CA ARG A 655 -21.15 -1.70 3.43
C ARG A 655 -22.46 -2.35 2.97
N GLN A 656 -22.42 -3.23 1.95
CA GLN A 656 -23.59 -4.01 1.56
C GLN A 656 -23.87 -5.17 2.52
N SER A 657 -22.86 -5.78 3.16
CA SER A 657 -23.10 -6.82 4.18
C SER A 657 -23.73 -6.23 5.45
N PHE A 658 -23.22 -5.11 5.96
CA PHE A 658 -23.76 -4.48 7.18
C PHE A 658 -25.15 -3.87 7.01
N ARG A 659 -25.49 -3.32 5.82
CA ARG A 659 -26.87 -2.87 5.54
C ARG A 659 -27.83 -4.02 5.28
N ARG A 660 -27.36 -5.18 4.80
CA ARG A 660 -28.22 -6.37 4.58
C ARG A 660 -28.46 -7.16 5.87
N ILE A 661 -27.54 -7.08 6.85
CA ILE A 661 -27.70 -7.70 8.19
C ILE A 661 -28.78 -7.01 9.04
N ARG A 662 -29.11 -5.73 8.79
CA ARG A 662 -30.21 -5.04 9.51
C ARG A 662 -31.58 -5.03 8.81
N LYS A 663 -31.77 -5.70 7.67
CA LYS A 663 -33.07 -5.73 6.94
C LYS A 663 -33.50 -7.08 6.37
N SER A 664 -32.93 -8.21 6.80
CA SER A 664 -33.31 -9.54 6.31
C SER A 664 -33.65 -10.52 7.43
N ARG A 665 -34.67 -10.18 8.23
CA ARG A 665 -35.55 -11.17 8.87
C ARG A 665 -36.97 -10.67 8.67
N VAL A 666 -37.66 -11.24 7.69
CA VAL A 666 -39.12 -11.48 7.61
C VAL A 666 -39.47 -11.83 6.16
N SER A 667 -40.26 -12.88 6.01
CA SER A 667 -40.96 -13.37 4.82
C SER A 667 -40.26 -14.47 4.02
N GLY A 668 -40.47 -15.70 4.49
CA GLY A 668 -40.41 -16.90 3.65
C GLY A 668 -41.69 -17.10 2.86
N LYS A 669 -41.55 -17.53 1.60
CA LYS A 669 -42.41 -18.54 0.95
C LYS A 669 -41.79 -18.95 -0.39
N LYS A 670 -41.33 -20.20 -0.46
CA LYS A 670 -40.92 -20.92 -1.67
C LYS A 670 -42.12 -21.09 -2.61
N ARG A 671 -41.93 -20.79 -3.91
CA ARG A 671 -42.70 -21.41 -5.00
C ARG A 671 -41.71 -22.05 -5.97
N VAL A 672 -41.97 -23.32 -6.27
CA VAL A 672 -41.26 -24.18 -7.21
C VAL A 672 -41.90 -24.03 -8.59
N VAL A 673 -41.11 -23.78 -9.64
CA VAL A 673 -41.46 -24.08 -11.03
C VAL A 673 -40.21 -24.58 -11.75
N VAL A 674 -40.44 -25.58 -12.61
CA VAL A 674 -39.50 -26.53 -13.20
C VAL A 674 -39.25 -26.23 -14.69
N ASN A 675 -38.09 -26.67 -15.19
CA ASN A 675 -37.64 -26.91 -16.58
C ASN A 675 -36.89 -25.81 -17.38
N SER A 676 -35.59 -26.07 -17.60
CA SER A 676 -34.85 -25.62 -18.80
C SER A 676 -33.81 -26.68 -19.25
N PRO A 677 -33.57 -26.87 -20.56
CA PRO A 677 -32.94 -28.06 -21.14
C PRO A 677 -31.40 -27.95 -21.29
N ALA A 678 -30.71 -27.55 -20.22
CA ALA A 678 -29.25 -27.42 -20.21
C ALA A 678 -28.52 -28.56 -19.49
N SER A 679 -29.22 -29.42 -18.73
CA SER A 679 -28.57 -30.42 -17.88
C SER A 679 -28.12 -31.70 -18.61
N LYS A 680 -28.63 -32.00 -19.81
CA LYS A 680 -28.30 -33.25 -20.53
C LYS A 680 -27.01 -33.23 -21.34
N VAL A 681 -26.47 -32.05 -21.66
CA VAL A 681 -25.20 -31.92 -22.41
C VAL A 681 -24.00 -32.00 -21.45
N GLN A 682 -24.19 -31.64 -20.19
CA GLN A 682 -23.12 -31.58 -19.20
C GLN A 682 -22.82 -32.96 -18.59
N GLU A 683 -23.81 -33.85 -18.50
CA GLU A 683 -23.62 -35.26 -18.11
C GLU A 683 -22.96 -36.10 -19.21
N ALA A 684 -23.18 -35.79 -20.49
CA ALA A 684 -22.57 -36.52 -21.61
C ALA A 684 -21.07 -36.22 -21.78
N ASN A 685 -20.62 -35.02 -21.41
CA ASN A 685 -19.20 -34.65 -21.48
C ASN A 685 -18.38 -35.19 -20.30
N ALA A 686 -19.02 -35.49 -19.17
CA ALA A 686 -18.37 -36.10 -18.01
C ALA A 686 -18.04 -37.58 -18.24
N GLN A 687 -18.85 -38.30 -19.04
CA GLN A 687 -18.67 -39.73 -19.31
C GLN A 687 -17.63 -40.04 -20.39
N LEU A 688 -17.16 -39.04 -21.15
CA LEU A 688 -16.07 -39.20 -22.13
C LEU A 688 -14.67 -38.98 -21.54
N ALA A 689 -14.58 -38.55 -20.27
CA ALA A 689 -13.31 -38.25 -19.60
C ALA A 689 -12.67 -39.44 -18.88
N GLU A 690 -13.32 -40.61 -18.80
CA GLU A 690 -12.86 -41.77 -17.99
C GLU A 690 -12.29 -42.96 -18.79
N GLN A 691 -11.96 -42.83 -20.08
CA GLN A 691 -11.27 -43.91 -20.81
C GLN A 691 -9.79 -43.60 -21.04
N ALA A 692 -8.95 -44.15 -20.16
CA ALA A 692 -7.49 -44.15 -20.24
C ALA A 692 -6.97 -45.17 -21.28
N GLY A 693 -5.95 -44.78 -22.05
CA GLY A 693 -5.16 -45.66 -22.93
C GLY A 693 -3.66 -45.33 -22.84
N PRO A 694 -2.74 -46.28 -23.15
CA PRO A 694 -1.38 -46.29 -22.61
C PRO A 694 -0.31 -45.57 -23.45
N HIS A 695 0.87 -45.47 -22.82
CA HIS A 695 2.06 -44.62 -22.99
C HIS A 695 2.80 -44.54 -24.35
N ASP A 696 3.61 -43.47 -24.42
CA ASP A 696 4.81 -43.18 -25.22
C ASP A 696 4.67 -42.67 -26.66
N VAL A 697 4.47 -41.35 -26.80
CA VAL A 697 5.08 -40.52 -27.86
C VAL A 697 5.37 -39.12 -27.30
N GLU A 698 6.62 -38.68 -27.40
CA GLU A 698 7.09 -37.32 -27.12
C GLU A 698 6.34 -36.31 -28.02
N MET A 699 5.22 -35.76 -27.55
CA MET A 699 4.42 -34.78 -28.28
C MET A 699 5.03 -33.38 -28.14
N ALA A 700 5.50 -32.83 -29.26
CA ALA A 700 5.78 -31.41 -29.38
C ALA A 700 4.57 -30.58 -28.89
N PRO A 701 4.78 -29.44 -28.20
CA PRO A 701 3.71 -28.73 -27.51
C PRO A 701 2.56 -28.39 -28.48
N VAL A 702 1.37 -28.90 -28.17
CA VAL A 702 0.15 -28.67 -28.95
C VAL A 702 -0.19 -27.19 -28.87
N GLN A 703 0.15 -26.45 -29.93
CA GLN A 703 -0.20 -25.04 -30.06
C GLN A 703 -1.73 -24.89 -30.09
N ARG A 704 -2.32 -24.38 -29.00
CA ARG A 704 -3.77 -24.18 -28.90
C ARG A 704 -4.23 -23.21 -30.00
N ARG A 705 -5.23 -23.62 -30.79
CA ARG A 705 -5.84 -22.72 -31.79
C ARG A 705 -6.59 -21.60 -31.04
N ILE A 706 -6.24 -20.35 -31.36
CA ILE A 706 -6.97 -19.17 -30.89
C ILE A 706 -8.18 -19.01 -31.80
N GLU A 707 -9.37 -19.29 -31.27
CA GLU A 707 -10.65 -19.08 -31.96
C GLU A 707 -11.12 -17.63 -31.81
N PRO A 708 -11.75 -17.06 -32.84
CA PRO A 708 -12.29 -15.70 -32.77
C PRO A 708 -13.43 -15.61 -31.75
N ARG A 709 -13.44 -14.55 -30.94
CA ARG A 709 -14.57 -14.25 -30.03
C ARG A 709 -15.85 -13.92 -30.83
N SER A 710 -17.01 -14.22 -30.25
CA SER A 710 -18.32 -13.90 -30.86
C SER A 710 -18.50 -12.38 -31.02
N ALA A 711 -19.27 -11.97 -32.03
CA ALA A 711 -19.54 -10.56 -32.29
C ALA A 711 -20.56 -9.95 -31.30
N ASP A 712 -21.36 -10.80 -30.65
CA ASP A 712 -22.50 -10.43 -29.81
C ASP A 712 -22.12 -10.11 -28.35
N ASP A 713 -20.85 -9.81 -28.06
CA ASP A 713 -20.43 -9.41 -26.72
C ASP A 713 -20.84 -7.96 -26.46
N SER A 714 -21.65 -7.75 -25.41
CA SER A 714 -22.15 -6.44 -24.95
C SER A 714 -21.06 -5.43 -24.59
N LEU A 715 -19.79 -5.86 -24.46
CA LEU A 715 -18.63 -5.01 -24.19
C LEU A 715 -17.78 -4.74 -25.42
N SER A 716 -18.22 -5.13 -26.62
CA SER A 716 -17.46 -4.99 -27.87
C SER A 716 -17.02 -3.55 -28.17
N GLY A 717 -17.90 -2.57 -27.90
CA GLY A 717 -17.66 -1.14 -28.16
C GLY A 717 -16.68 -0.45 -27.22
N VAL A 718 -16.26 -1.06 -26.10
CA VAL A 718 -15.42 -0.37 -25.11
C VAL A 718 -14.08 0.05 -25.70
N VAL A 719 -13.75 1.35 -25.61
CA VAL A 719 -12.45 1.88 -26.03
C VAL A 719 -11.41 1.60 -24.95
N ARG A 720 -10.30 0.98 -25.33
CA ARG A 720 -9.29 0.48 -24.37
C ARG A 720 -8.00 1.29 -24.38
N CYS A 721 -7.62 1.81 -25.54
CA CYS A 721 -6.42 2.63 -25.69
C CYS A 721 -6.59 3.67 -26.80
N LEU A 722 -5.88 4.78 -26.64
CA LEU A 722 -5.83 5.89 -27.58
C LEU A 722 -4.37 6.32 -27.75
N CYS A 723 -3.97 6.68 -28.98
CA CYS A 723 -2.59 7.05 -29.28
C CYS A 723 -2.56 8.12 -30.38
N PHE A 724 -1.79 9.19 -30.16
CA PHE A 724 -1.44 10.15 -31.20
C PHE A 724 -0.10 9.77 -31.81
N ALA A 725 0.06 10.00 -33.11
CA ALA A 725 1.31 9.76 -33.82
C ALA A 725 1.41 10.65 -35.06
N ASP A 726 2.60 11.17 -35.36
CA ASP A 726 2.89 11.77 -36.67
C ASP A 726 3.46 10.69 -37.59
N THR A 727 2.68 10.23 -38.58
CA THR A 727 3.06 9.08 -39.42
C THR A 727 2.29 9.04 -40.75
N TYR A 728 2.68 8.10 -41.61
CA TYR A 728 2.05 7.81 -42.89
C TYR A 728 0.74 7.03 -42.71
N LEU A 729 -0.39 7.60 -43.15
CA LEU A 729 -1.70 6.93 -43.11
C LEU A 729 -2.41 6.86 -44.47
N ARG A 730 -2.41 7.96 -45.24
CA ARG A 730 -3.08 8.07 -46.55
C ARG A 730 -2.17 7.54 -47.68
N ASP A 731 -0.98 8.10 -47.79
CA ASP A 731 0.06 7.69 -48.75
C ASP A 731 1.42 7.50 -48.07
N GLY A 732 2.43 7.08 -48.83
CA GLY A 732 3.78 6.79 -48.32
C GLY A 732 4.77 7.94 -48.52
N SER A 733 4.31 9.12 -48.94
CA SER A 733 5.13 10.28 -49.27
C SER A 733 4.88 11.44 -48.30
N HIS A 734 3.66 11.58 -47.81
CA HIS A 734 3.24 12.60 -46.87
C HIS A 734 2.87 11.94 -45.54
N HIS A 735 3.63 12.26 -44.50
CA HIS A 735 3.23 11.98 -43.13
C HIS A 735 2.40 13.14 -42.59
N GLY A 736 1.68 12.88 -41.51
CA GLY A 736 1.03 13.94 -40.76
C GLY A 736 0.45 13.45 -39.44
N PRO A 737 -0.15 14.36 -38.66
CA PRO A 737 -0.80 14.05 -37.41
C PRO A 737 -1.90 12.98 -37.57
N THR A 738 -1.90 11.98 -36.69
CA THR A 738 -2.90 10.90 -36.67
C THR A 738 -3.36 10.58 -35.26
N MET A 739 -4.58 10.09 -35.13
CA MET A 739 -5.14 9.54 -33.90
C MET A 739 -5.57 8.09 -34.12
N TRP A 740 -5.22 7.22 -33.18
CA TRP A 740 -5.53 5.80 -33.20
C TRP A 740 -6.38 5.42 -31.99
N ALA A 741 -7.42 4.62 -32.20
CA ALA A 741 -8.30 4.13 -31.13
C ALA A 741 -8.45 2.61 -31.22
N GLY A 742 -8.16 1.89 -30.15
CA GLY A 742 -8.32 0.45 -30.04
C GLY A 742 -9.51 0.06 -29.17
N THR A 743 -10.31 -0.89 -29.63
CA THR A 743 -11.53 -1.35 -28.92
C THR A 743 -11.39 -2.74 -28.32
N ASN A 744 -12.38 -3.11 -27.52
CA ASN A 744 -12.50 -4.42 -26.90
C ASN A 744 -12.87 -5.53 -27.91
N SER A 745 -13.49 -5.19 -29.04
CA SER A 745 -13.76 -6.09 -30.18
C SER A 745 -12.54 -6.40 -31.06
N GLY A 746 -11.36 -5.85 -30.74
CA GLY A 746 -10.18 -5.99 -31.58
C GLY A 746 -10.21 -5.10 -32.84
N SER A 747 -11.03 -4.06 -32.85
CA SER A 747 -11.08 -3.06 -33.93
C SER A 747 -10.11 -1.92 -33.61
N VAL A 748 -9.41 -1.41 -34.62
CA VAL A 748 -8.53 -0.24 -34.51
C VAL A 748 -8.91 0.79 -35.55
N TYR A 749 -9.32 1.98 -35.10
CA TYR A 749 -9.64 3.11 -35.95
C TYR A 749 -8.43 4.04 -36.04
N ALA A 750 -8.09 4.50 -37.23
CA ALA A 750 -7.01 5.45 -37.47
C ALA A 750 -7.52 6.66 -38.26
N TYR A 751 -7.44 7.84 -37.67
CA TYR A 751 -7.84 9.11 -38.26
C TYR A 751 -6.59 9.91 -38.67
N ALA A 752 -6.61 10.48 -39.87
CA ALA A 752 -5.70 11.54 -40.26
C ALA A 752 -6.26 12.87 -39.76
N LEU A 753 -5.41 13.67 -39.12
CA LEU A 753 -5.79 14.96 -38.55
C LEU A 753 -5.18 16.09 -39.38
N GLU A 754 -6.01 17.04 -39.77
CA GLU A 754 -5.59 18.24 -40.47
C GLU A 754 -5.40 19.34 -39.42
N VAL A 755 -4.23 19.33 -38.79
CA VAL A 755 -3.84 20.29 -37.74
C VAL A 755 -3.23 21.53 -38.40
N PRO A 756 -3.79 22.74 -38.21
CA PRO A 756 -3.24 23.94 -38.80
C PRO A 756 -1.87 24.29 -38.21
N SER A 757 -1.11 25.14 -38.91
CA SER A 757 0.12 25.70 -38.35
C SER A 757 -0.18 26.54 -37.10
N GLN A 758 0.78 26.65 -36.17
CA GLN A 758 0.55 27.34 -34.88
C GLN A 758 -0.03 28.75 -35.03
N ASP A 759 0.43 29.53 -36.02
CA ASP A 759 -0.08 30.89 -36.28
C ASP A 759 -1.56 30.95 -36.69
N LYS A 760 -2.13 29.82 -37.12
CA LYS A 760 -3.50 29.71 -37.62
C LYS A 760 -4.46 28.97 -36.68
N PHE A 761 -4.02 28.59 -35.48
CA PHE A 761 -4.86 27.86 -34.51
C PHE A 761 -6.16 28.62 -34.16
N SER A 762 -6.13 29.95 -34.12
CA SER A 762 -7.31 30.77 -33.87
C SER A 762 -8.21 30.95 -35.11
N GLU A 763 -7.68 30.75 -36.31
CA GLU A 763 -8.37 31.03 -37.58
C GLU A 763 -9.01 29.78 -38.19
N GLN A 764 -8.31 28.64 -38.13
CA GLN A 764 -8.74 27.38 -38.76
C GLN A 764 -9.11 26.34 -37.70
N SER A 765 -10.17 25.56 -37.97
CA SER A 765 -10.56 24.42 -37.15
C SER A 765 -9.77 23.17 -37.56
N ILE A 766 -9.49 22.30 -36.58
CA ILE A 766 -8.90 21.00 -36.83
C ILE A 766 -9.97 20.07 -37.41
N GLU A 767 -9.62 19.32 -38.46
CA GLU A 767 -10.49 18.29 -39.04
C GLU A 767 -9.91 16.89 -38.81
N ALA A 768 -10.78 15.91 -38.62
CA ALA A 768 -10.41 14.50 -38.46
C ALA A 768 -11.09 13.65 -39.53
N VAL A 769 -10.29 12.96 -40.35
CA VAL A 769 -10.78 12.12 -41.45
C VAL A 769 -10.38 10.67 -41.19
N LEU A 770 -11.36 9.76 -41.20
CA LEU A 770 -11.10 8.33 -41.02
C LEU A 770 -10.23 7.81 -42.19
N GLY A 771 -9.02 7.36 -41.87
CA GLY A 771 -8.06 6.83 -42.86
C GLY A 771 -8.08 5.31 -42.96
N LYS A 772 -8.12 4.60 -41.82
CA LYS A 772 -8.14 3.13 -41.78
C LYS A 772 -9.03 2.62 -40.65
N GLU A 773 -9.67 1.49 -40.90
CA GLU A 773 -10.30 0.64 -39.89
C GLU A 773 -9.70 -0.76 -40.00
N ILE A 774 -9.04 -1.21 -38.93
CA ILE A 774 -8.30 -2.46 -38.89
C ILE A 774 -9.02 -3.42 -37.94
N GLN A 775 -9.58 -4.49 -38.47
CA GLN A 775 -10.17 -5.55 -37.65
C GLN A 775 -9.16 -6.68 -37.41
N LEU A 776 -8.83 -6.93 -36.15
CA LEU A 776 -8.06 -8.12 -35.77
C LEU A 776 -8.93 -9.36 -35.94
N MET A 777 -8.41 -10.36 -36.68
CA MET A 777 -9.16 -11.59 -36.98
C MET A 777 -9.55 -12.41 -35.75
N HIS A 778 -8.74 -12.37 -34.69
CA HIS A 778 -9.01 -13.08 -33.43
C HIS A 778 -9.94 -12.30 -32.49
N ARG A 779 -10.26 -11.03 -32.81
CA ARG A 779 -11.23 -10.18 -32.07
C ARG A 779 -10.95 -10.05 -30.57
N ALA A 780 -9.70 -10.21 -30.15
CA ALA A 780 -9.33 -9.96 -28.76
C ALA A 780 -9.16 -8.44 -28.50
N PRO A 781 -9.45 -7.97 -27.28
CA PRO A 781 -9.32 -6.57 -26.91
C PRO A 781 -7.94 -6.01 -27.20
N VAL A 782 -7.89 -4.82 -27.82
CA VAL A 782 -6.65 -4.09 -28.04
C VAL A 782 -6.24 -3.43 -26.72
N VAL A 783 -5.03 -3.72 -26.26
CA VAL A 783 -4.49 -3.22 -24.99
C VAL A 783 -3.65 -1.96 -25.22
N SER A 784 -2.87 -1.94 -26.29
CA SER A 784 -1.97 -0.82 -26.59
C SER A 784 -1.68 -0.71 -28.10
N ILE A 785 -1.44 0.52 -28.56
CA ILE A 785 -1.07 0.86 -29.93
C ILE A 785 0.15 1.78 -29.85
N ALA A 786 1.19 1.48 -30.63
CA ALA A 786 2.36 2.33 -30.77
C ALA A 786 2.80 2.38 -32.24
N VAL A 787 3.40 3.50 -32.65
CA VAL A 787 3.99 3.66 -33.98
C VAL A 787 5.50 3.66 -33.87
N LEU A 788 6.14 2.98 -34.82
CA LEU A 788 7.57 2.81 -34.93
C LEU A 788 8.07 3.48 -36.22
N ASP A 789 9.20 4.18 -36.15
CA ASP A 789 9.85 4.85 -37.26
C ASP A 789 10.49 3.86 -38.27
N GLY A 790 11.17 4.39 -39.29
CA GLY A 790 11.88 3.61 -40.30
C GLY A 790 12.96 2.65 -39.76
N ARG A 791 13.50 2.93 -38.56
CA ARG A 791 14.48 2.09 -37.86
C ARG A 791 13.84 1.12 -36.88
N GLY A 792 12.52 1.20 -36.69
CA GLY A 792 11.78 0.38 -35.73
C GLY A 792 11.80 0.91 -34.31
N ASN A 793 12.21 2.17 -34.10
CA ASN A 793 12.15 2.84 -32.80
C ASN A 793 10.76 3.44 -32.57
N PRO A 794 10.26 3.45 -31.33
CA PRO A 794 9.03 4.17 -30.99
C PRO A 794 9.12 5.65 -31.36
N LEU A 795 8.01 6.23 -31.82
CA LEU A 795 7.94 7.67 -32.00
C LEU A 795 8.11 8.42 -30.66
N PRO A 796 8.79 9.58 -30.67
CA PRO A 796 9.05 10.37 -29.47
C PRO A 796 7.78 11.03 -28.91
N GLU A 797 7.81 11.42 -27.63
CA GLU A 797 6.72 12.16 -26.99
C GLU A 797 6.62 13.60 -27.54
N PRO A 798 5.46 14.26 -27.37
CA PRO A 798 5.31 15.67 -27.70
C PRO A 798 6.41 16.52 -27.02
N TYR A 799 6.96 17.45 -27.78
CA TYR A 799 8.08 18.35 -27.52
C TYR A 799 9.48 17.73 -27.47
N GLU A 800 9.64 16.39 -27.42
CA GLU A 800 10.97 15.78 -27.31
C GLU A 800 11.88 16.13 -28.49
N VAL A 801 11.34 16.12 -29.72
CA VAL A 801 12.12 16.48 -30.93
C VAL A 801 12.29 17.99 -31.06
N SER A 802 11.22 18.77 -30.89
CA SER A 802 11.27 20.24 -31.04
C SER A 802 12.21 20.95 -30.05
N ARG A 803 12.56 20.27 -28.95
CA ARG A 803 13.47 20.77 -27.90
C ARG A 803 14.83 20.07 -27.92
N ASP A 804 15.15 19.32 -28.98
CA ASP A 804 16.41 18.57 -29.15
C ASP A 804 16.72 17.57 -28.02
N LEU A 805 15.69 17.01 -27.38
CA LEU A 805 15.82 16.02 -26.29
C LEU A 805 15.78 14.57 -26.79
N ALA A 806 15.28 14.34 -27.99
CA ALA A 806 15.29 13.05 -28.67
C ALA A 806 15.72 13.21 -30.13
N LYS A 807 16.25 12.13 -30.71
CA LYS A 807 16.57 12.10 -32.14
C LYS A 807 15.27 12.17 -32.94
N ALA A 808 15.26 12.97 -34.01
CA ALA A 808 14.13 13.01 -34.93
C ALA A 808 13.85 11.61 -35.49
N PRO A 809 12.56 11.22 -35.63
CA PRO A 809 12.19 9.91 -36.15
C PRO A 809 12.70 9.73 -37.58
N ASP A 810 13.08 8.51 -37.93
CA ASP A 810 13.51 8.19 -39.31
C ASP A 810 12.30 8.13 -40.26
N MET A 811 12.02 9.26 -40.89
CA MET A 811 10.94 9.42 -41.87
C MET A 811 11.26 8.82 -43.24
N GLN A 812 12.53 8.51 -43.55
CA GLN A 812 12.92 7.95 -44.85
C GLN A 812 12.56 6.46 -44.96
N GLY A 813 12.68 5.72 -43.86
CA GLY A 813 12.26 4.33 -43.80
C GLY A 813 10.76 4.15 -43.66
N SER A 814 10.26 2.96 -43.98
CA SER A 814 8.83 2.66 -43.85
C SER A 814 8.45 2.45 -42.39
N HIS A 815 7.60 3.35 -41.88
CA HIS A 815 7.04 3.26 -40.54
C HIS A 815 6.19 1.99 -40.35
N SER A 816 5.99 1.61 -39.10
CA SER A 816 5.12 0.49 -38.75
C SER A 816 4.29 0.76 -37.51
N VAL A 817 3.09 0.18 -37.43
CA VAL A 817 2.23 0.24 -36.25
C VAL A 817 2.28 -1.10 -35.52
N LEU A 818 2.60 -1.05 -34.23
CA LEU A 818 2.56 -2.15 -33.28
C LEU A 818 1.20 -2.13 -32.58
N ILE A 819 0.44 -3.20 -32.74
CA ILE A 819 -0.86 -3.42 -32.09
C ILE A 819 -0.72 -4.61 -31.14
N ALA A 820 -0.89 -4.36 -29.85
CA ALA A 820 -0.90 -5.37 -28.81
C ALA A 820 -2.34 -5.64 -28.36
N SER A 821 -2.80 -6.89 -28.48
CA SER A 821 -4.08 -7.34 -27.95
C SER A 821 -3.88 -8.25 -26.73
N GLU A 822 -4.96 -8.63 -26.06
CA GLU A 822 -4.91 -9.61 -24.94
C GLU A 822 -4.27 -10.95 -25.31
N GLU A 823 -4.11 -11.27 -26.60
CA GLU A 823 -3.72 -12.61 -27.06
C GLU A 823 -2.51 -12.63 -27.99
N GLN A 824 -2.26 -11.54 -28.73
CA GLN A 824 -1.22 -11.49 -29.76
C GLN A 824 -0.63 -10.07 -29.88
N PHE A 825 0.65 -10.00 -30.26
CA PHE A 825 1.32 -8.79 -30.72
C PHE A 825 1.42 -8.85 -32.25
N LYS A 826 1.12 -7.74 -32.94
CA LYS A 826 1.21 -7.66 -34.41
C LYS A 826 1.82 -6.33 -34.83
N VAL A 827 2.80 -6.39 -35.73
CA VAL A 827 3.37 -5.21 -36.38
C VAL A 827 2.88 -5.16 -37.82
N PHE A 828 2.38 -4.00 -38.25
CA PHE A 828 1.93 -3.76 -39.62
C PHE A 828 2.74 -2.62 -40.24
N THR A 829 3.14 -2.77 -41.50
CA THR A 829 3.83 -1.71 -42.25
C THR A 829 2.85 -0.62 -42.67
N LEU A 830 3.21 0.65 -42.48
CA LEU A 830 2.41 1.81 -42.89
C LEU A 830 2.87 2.36 -44.26
N PRO A 831 1.98 2.98 -45.05
CA PRO A 831 0.54 3.20 -44.80
C PRO A 831 -0.36 2.01 -45.19
N LYS A 832 0.20 0.97 -45.82
CA LYS A 832 -0.57 -0.15 -46.41
C LYS A 832 -1.27 -1.05 -45.38
N VAL A 833 -0.84 -1.00 -44.12
CA VAL A 833 -1.26 -1.89 -43.03
C VAL A 833 -1.07 -3.37 -43.38
N SER A 834 0.03 -3.69 -44.06
CA SER A 834 0.39 -5.08 -44.37
C SER A 834 1.09 -5.71 -43.16
N ALA A 835 0.65 -6.88 -42.72
CA ALA A 835 1.25 -7.56 -41.57
C ALA A 835 2.73 -7.92 -41.83
N LYS A 836 3.62 -7.47 -40.93
CA LYS A 836 5.08 -7.68 -41.00
C LYS A 836 5.52 -8.81 -40.08
N THR A 837 5.23 -8.69 -38.79
CA THR A 837 5.57 -9.68 -37.75
C THR A 837 4.39 -9.88 -36.81
N LYS A 838 4.30 -11.07 -36.21
CA LYS A 838 3.31 -11.36 -35.17
C LYS A 838 3.85 -12.36 -34.16
N PHE A 839 3.43 -12.23 -32.92
CA PHE A 839 3.68 -13.20 -31.86
C PHE A 839 2.36 -13.54 -31.17
N LYS A 840 2.05 -14.83 -31.04
CA LYS A 840 0.77 -15.31 -30.47
C LYS A 840 0.95 -15.75 -29.02
N LEU A 841 1.03 -14.80 -28.09
CA LEU A 841 1.32 -15.07 -26.69
C LEU A 841 0.43 -16.18 -26.09
N THR A 842 -0.89 -16.08 -26.22
CA THR A 842 -1.81 -17.07 -25.63
C THR A 842 -1.68 -18.45 -26.26
N ALA A 843 -1.28 -18.55 -27.53
CA ALA A 843 -1.08 -19.84 -28.18
C ALA A 843 0.24 -20.51 -27.76
N HIS A 844 1.24 -19.72 -27.38
CA HIS A 844 2.56 -20.21 -26.96
C HIS A 844 2.64 -20.47 -25.45
N GLU A 845 2.14 -19.54 -24.63
CA GLU A 845 2.33 -19.53 -23.18
C GLU A 845 1.03 -19.78 -22.39
N GLY A 846 -0.13 -19.81 -23.05
CA GLY A 846 -1.43 -19.99 -22.37
C GLY A 846 -1.90 -18.78 -21.54
N CYS A 847 -1.11 -17.71 -21.48
CA CYS A 847 -1.44 -16.47 -20.75
C CYS A 847 -2.02 -15.38 -21.68
N ARG A 848 -2.57 -14.33 -21.07
CA ARG A 848 -3.18 -13.17 -21.73
C ARG A 848 -2.53 -11.89 -21.26
N VAL A 849 -2.34 -10.95 -22.19
CA VAL A 849 -1.76 -9.63 -21.94
C VAL A 849 -2.71 -8.78 -21.09
N ARG A 850 -2.19 -8.15 -20.03
CA ARG A 850 -2.92 -7.20 -19.19
C ARG A 850 -2.45 -5.77 -19.38
N LYS A 851 -1.14 -5.54 -19.37
CA LYS A 851 -0.52 -4.23 -19.58
C LYS A 851 0.70 -4.35 -20.47
N VAL A 852 0.92 -3.31 -21.27
CA VAL A 852 2.02 -3.25 -22.23
C VAL A 852 2.65 -1.86 -22.17
N ALA A 853 3.97 -1.81 -22.20
CA ALA A 853 4.73 -0.59 -22.38
C ALA A 853 5.93 -0.82 -23.28
N LEU A 854 6.37 0.25 -23.93
CA LEU A 854 7.68 0.28 -24.59
C LEU A 854 8.68 0.85 -23.59
N ALA A 855 9.77 0.13 -23.38
CA ALA A 855 10.83 0.51 -22.46
C ALA A 855 12.19 0.48 -23.16
N THR A 856 13.10 1.32 -22.72
CA THR A 856 14.48 1.40 -23.22
C THR A 856 15.41 0.82 -22.17
N PHE A 857 16.20 -0.18 -22.59
CA PHE A 857 17.14 -0.90 -21.73
C PHE A 857 18.55 -0.49 -22.12
N GLY A 858 19.27 0.18 -21.22
CA GLY A 858 20.67 0.52 -21.41
C GLY A 858 21.57 -0.64 -20.96
N SER A 859 22.67 -0.86 -21.68
CA SER A 859 23.67 -1.87 -21.31
C SER A 859 24.49 -1.42 -20.10
N VAL A 860 24.80 -2.35 -19.21
CA VAL A 860 25.75 -2.17 -18.11
C VAL A 860 27.21 -2.15 -18.63
N SER A 861 27.51 -2.89 -19.70
CA SER A 861 28.86 -3.02 -20.25
C SER A 861 29.24 -1.90 -21.24
N ALA A 862 28.26 -1.23 -21.84
CA ALA A 862 28.48 -0.17 -22.82
C ALA A 862 27.52 1.01 -22.59
N GLU A 863 28.05 2.16 -22.15
CA GLU A 863 27.23 3.28 -21.68
C GLU A 863 26.31 3.89 -22.76
N GLU A 864 26.75 3.92 -24.01
CA GLU A 864 26.01 4.51 -25.14
C GLU A 864 25.05 3.52 -25.82
N TYR A 865 25.07 2.25 -25.42
CA TYR A 865 24.26 1.22 -26.04
C TYR A 865 22.94 1.02 -25.30
N SER A 866 21.83 1.07 -26.04
CA SER A 866 20.50 0.77 -25.52
C SER A 866 19.60 0.09 -26.56
N GLU A 867 18.73 -0.81 -26.12
CA GLU A 867 17.70 -1.42 -26.95
C GLU A 867 16.29 -1.06 -26.48
N ASN A 868 15.37 -0.90 -27.44
CA ASN A 868 13.94 -0.76 -27.14
C ASN A 868 13.29 -2.15 -27.07
N GLY A 869 12.54 -2.38 -26.00
CA GLY A 869 11.80 -3.61 -25.75
C GLY A 869 10.32 -3.36 -25.50
N LEU A 870 9.50 -4.34 -25.89
CA LEU A 870 8.08 -4.40 -25.54
C LEU A 870 7.95 -5.20 -24.24
N VAL A 871 7.56 -4.53 -23.16
CA VAL A 871 7.31 -5.14 -21.86
C VAL A 871 5.82 -5.47 -21.76
N CYS A 872 5.51 -6.68 -21.31
CA CYS A 872 4.14 -7.18 -21.18
C CYS A 872 3.95 -7.84 -19.81
N LEU A 873 3.01 -7.32 -19.01
CA LEU A 873 2.47 -8.01 -17.84
C LEU A 873 1.30 -8.89 -18.29
N THR A 874 1.27 -10.15 -17.85
CA THR A 874 0.17 -11.08 -18.17
C THR A 874 -0.85 -11.21 -17.03
N ASN A 875 -1.96 -11.91 -17.29
CA ASN A 875 -2.97 -12.25 -16.29
C ASN A 875 -2.51 -13.28 -15.25
N LEU A 876 -1.34 -13.91 -15.44
CA LEU A 876 -0.72 -14.81 -14.47
C LEU A 876 0.28 -14.08 -13.57
N GLY A 877 0.53 -12.78 -13.82
CA GLY A 877 1.42 -11.94 -13.04
C GLY A 877 2.91 -12.05 -13.41
N ASP A 878 3.25 -12.81 -14.45
CA ASP A 878 4.56 -12.81 -15.08
C ASP A 878 4.75 -11.62 -16.04
N ILE A 879 6.01 -11.19 -16.17
CA ILE A 879 6.44 -10.11 -17.04
C ILE A 879 7.34 -10.67 -18.14
N HIS A 880 6.98 -10.38 -19.38
CA HIS A 880 7.73 -10.76 -20.57
C HIS A 880 8.33 -9.54 -21.25
N VAL A 881 9.54 -9.68 -21.78
CA VAL A 881 10.18 -8.66 -22.63
C VAL A 881 10.38 -9.23 -24.03
N PHE A 882 9.93 -8.49 -25.06
CA PHE A 882 10.10 -8.84 -26.47
C PHE A 882 10.94 -7.79 -27.18
N SER A 883 11.73 -8.22 -28.18
CA SER A 883 12.43 -7.27 -29.05
C SER A 883 11.46 -6.55 -29.99
N VAL A 884 11.76 -5.29 -30.30
CA VAL A 884 10.97 -4.47 -31.23
C VAL A 884 11.86 -4.12 -32.43
N PRO A 885 11.38 -4.19 -33.69
CA PRO A 885 10.03 -4.59 -34.15
C PRO A 885 9.85 -6.11 -34.37
N ALA A 886 10.87 -6.93 -34.08
CA ALA A 886 10.87 -8.35 -34.46
C ALA A 886 9.91 -9.23 -33.63
N LEU A 887 9.46 -8.76 -32.46
CA LEU A 887 8.60 -9.47 -31.51
C LEU A 887 9.17 -10.82 -31.06
N ARG A 888 10.49 -10.90 -30.86
CA ARG A 888 11.15 -12.11 -30.35
C ARG A 888 11.19 -12.07 -28.82
N PRO A 889 10.73 -13.11 -28.10
CA PRO A 889 10.88 -13.20 -26.66
C PRO A 889 12.35 -13.04 -26.26
N GLN A 890 12.64 -12.24 -25.24
CA GLN A 890 13.97 -12.02 -24.68
C GLN A 890 14.12 -12.72 -23.34
N VAL A 891 13.25 -12.36 -22.38
CA VAL A 891 13.25 -12.83 -20.99
C VAL A 891 11.81 -12.90 -20.45
N ARG A 892 11.63 -13.72 -19.42
CA ARG A 892 10.38 -13.88 -18.65
C ARG A 892 10.72 -13.91 -17.15
N TYR A 893 9.95 -13.19 -16.35
CA TYR A 893 10.11 -13.13 -14.90
C TYR A 893 8.77 -13.31 -14.20
N ASP A 894 8.74 -14.11 -13.14
CA ASP A 894 7.59 -14.20 -12.25
C ASP A 894 7.64 -13.01 -11.28
N CYS A 895 6.58 -12.18 -11.25
CA CYS A 895 6.59 -10.91 -10.52
C CYS A 895 5.45 -10.82 -9.50
N ILE A 896 4.21 -10.95 -9.96
CA ILE A 896 2.98 -10.82 -9.17
C ILE A 896 2.32 -12.19 -9.09
N ARG A 897 1.71 -12.53 -7.95
CA ARG A 897 0.93 -13.78 -7.82
C ARG A 897 -0.30 -13.71 -8.72
N LYS A 898 -0.66 -14.81 -9.39
CA LYS A 898 -1.82 -14.86 -10.29
C LYS A 898 -3.16 -14.58 -9.57
N GLU A 899 -3.22 -14.85 -8.27
CA GLU A 899 -4.37 -14.58 -7.40
C GLU A 899 -4.50 -13.09 -7.05
N ASP A 900 -3.40 -12.32 -7.14
CA ASP A 900 -3.37 -10.90 -6.83
C ASP A 900 -3.81 -10.05 -8.03
N ILE A 901 -5.11 -10.08 -8.28
CA ILE A 901 -5.77 -9.34 -9.36
C ILE A 901 -5.55 -7.83 -9.18
N SER A 902 -5.51 -7.34 -7.93
CA SER A 902 -5.32 -5.92 -7.60
C SER A 902 -3.90 -5.45 -7.93
N GLY A 903 -2.89 -6.23 -7.59
CA GLY A 903 -1.50 -5.99 -7.98
C GLY A 903 -1.35 -5.96 -9.50
N ILE A 904 -1.91 -6.95 -10.21
CA ILE A 904 -1.88 -7.00 -11.68
C ILE A 904 -2.56 -5.77 -12.31
N ALA A 905 -3.72 -5.35 -11.77
CA ALA A 905 -4.48 -4.22 -12.29
C ALA A 905 -3.82 -2.86 -11.99
N SER A 906 -3.11 -2.72 -10.87
CA SER A 906 -2.45 -1.47 -10.46
C SER A 906 -1.08 -1.26 -11.11
N CYS A 907 -0.46 -2.32 -11.64
CA CYS A 907 0.91 -2.27 -12.15
C CYS A 907 1.17 -1.17 -13.19
N VAL A 908 2.21 -0.36 -13.06
CA VAL A 908 2.58 0.66 -14.04
C VAL A 908 4.05 0.51 -14.42
N PHE A 909 4.34 0.53 -15.71
CA PHE A 909 5.70 0.47 -16.24
C PHE A 909 6.26 1.86 -16.47
N THR A 910 7.58 1.96 -16.43
CA THR A 910 8.34 3.18 -16.69
C THR A 910 9.17 3.04 -17.96
N LYS A 911 9.53 4.17 -18.59
CA LYS A 911 10.41 4.19 -19.77
C LYS A 911 11.77 3.50 -19.55
N PRO A 912 12.48 3.66 -18.41
CA PRO A 912 13.78 3.02 -18.18
C PRO A 912 13.70 1.54 -17.72
N GLY A 913 12.55 0.87 -17.88
CA GLY A 913 12.44 -0.56 -17.57
C GLY A 913 12.21 -0.90 -16.10
N GLN A 914 11.77 0.06 -15.28
CA GLN A 914 11.23 -0.20 -13.94
C GLN A 914 9.70 -0.31 -13.97
N GLY A 915 9.09 -0.75 -12.86
CA GLY A 915 7.65 -0.65 -12.65
C GLY A 915 7.26 -0.65 -11.18
N PHE A 916 5.99 -0.38 -10.93
CA PHE A 916 5.38 -0.32 -9.61
C PHE A 916 4.08 -1.10 -9.63
N TYR A 917 3.75 -1.83 -8.57
CA TYR A 917 2.41 -2.39 -8.40
C TYR A 917 2.01 -2.40 -6.92
N LEU A 918 0.71 -2.33 -6.63
CA LEU A 918 0.23 -2.34 -5.26
C LEU A 918 0.32 -3.76 -4.69
N ILE A 919 1.11 -3.95 -3.65
CA ILE A 919 1.15 -5.19 -2.84
C ILE A 919 0.07 -5.18 -1.75
N SER A 920 -0.40 -3.99 -1.40
CA SER A 920 -1.51 -3.74 -0.49
C SER A 920 -2.24 -2.46 -0.95
N PRO A 921 -3.41 -2.13 -0.40
CA PRO A 921 -4.09 -0.88 -0.75
C PRO A 921 -3.23 0.37 -0.51
N SER A 922 -2.30 0.30 0.45
CA SER A 922 -1.53 1.41 1.00
C SER A 922 -0.05 1.44 0.55
N GLU A 923 0.42 0.42 -0.17
CA GLU A 923 1.85 0.25 -0.52
C GLU A 923 2.05 -0.23 -1.96
N PHE A 924 2.96 0.43 -2.67
CA PHE A 924 3.54 -0.05 -3.91
C PHE A 924 4.82 -0.85 -3.64
N GLU A 925 5.06 -1.93 -4.38
CA GLU A 925 6.39 -2.49 -4.56
C GLU A 925 6.96 -2.00 -5.90
N ARG A 926 8.19 -1.45 -5.85
CA ARG A 926 8.97 -1.11 -7.05
C ARG A 926 9.80 -2.30 -7.46
N PHE A 927 9.79 -2.61 -8.76
CA PHE A 927 10.68 -3.59 -9.37
C PHE A 927 11.46 -2.96 -10.53
N SER A 928 12.61 -3.56 -10.85
CA SER A 928 13.38 -3.27 -12.06
C SER A 928 13.46 -4.50 -12.95
N LEU A 929 13.39 -4.26 -14.27
CA LEU A 929 13.69 -5.22 -15.33
C LEU A 929 15.03 -4.85 -16.02
N SER A 930 15.65 -3.74 -15.63
CA SER A 930 16.89 -3.23 -16.20
C SER A 930 18.07 -3.63 -15.34
N ALA A 931 19.13 -4.15 -15.97
CA ALA A 931 20.39 -4.42 -15.30
C ALA A 931 21.14 -3.14 -14.85
N ARG A 932 20.80 -1.98 -15.45
CA ARG A 932 21.48 -0.69 -15.20
C ARG A 932 20.73 0.22 -14.22
N VAL A 933 19.40 0.16 -14.21
CA VAL A 933 18.56 1.09 -13.44
C VAL A 933 17.95 0.35 -12.24
N ILE A 934 18.62 0.43 -11.09
CA ILE A 934 18.19 -0.20 -9.84
C ILE A 934 18.09 0.88 -8.77
N THR A 935 16.99 0.89 -8.02
CA THR A 935 16.71 1.87 -6.97
C THR A 935 16.46 1.12 -5.67
N GLU A 936 17.46 1.02 -4.80
CA GLU A 936 17.38 0.25 -3.56
C GLU A 936 17.89 1.07 -2.37
N PRO A 937 17.42 0.79 -1.14
CA PRO A 937 17.93 1.43 0.06
C PRO A 937 19.38 1.01 0.31
N LEU A 938 20.29 1.96 0.22
CA LEU A 938 21.68 1.81 0.64
C LEU A 938 21.89 2.77 1.79
N CYS A 939 22.11 2.25 2.99
CA CYS A 939 22.26 3.08 4.18
C CYS A 939 23.25 2.47 5.18
N SER A 940 23.73 3.32 6.09
CA SER A 940 24.58 2.92 7.21
C SER A 940 24.03 3.47 8.52
N VAL A 941 24.10 2.68 9.57
CA VAL A 941 23.79 3.11 10.94
C VAL A 941 25.03 2.95 11.80
N ASP A 942 25.48 4.05 12.40
CA ASP A 942 26.56 4.04 13.38
C ASP A 942 26.02 3.51 14.71
N MET A 943 26.63 2.47 15.27
CA MET A 943 26.14 1.75 16.47
C MET A 943 27.16 1.81 17.60
N ASP A 944 26.67 1.94 18.83
CA ASP A 944 27.48 1.89 20.05
C ASP A 944 27.49 0.46 20.59
N ARG A 945 28.42 -0.38 20.10
CA ARG A 945 28.58 -1.76 20.58
C ARG A 945 29.76 -1.88 21.56
N PRO A 946 29.54 -2.25 22.82
CA PRO A 946 30.61 -2.75 23.68
C PRO A 946 31.07 -4.11 23.14
N HIS A 947 32.22 -4.11 22.47
CA HIS A 947 33.03 -5.25 22.01
C HIS A 947 32.29 -6.56 21.65
N SER A 948 32.05 -6.78 20.35
CA SER A 948 31.88 -8.13 19.79
C SER A 948 32.67 -8.28 18.50
N HIS A 949 34.00 -8.34 18.61
CA HIS A 949 34.82 -9.01 17.61
C HIS A 949 34.74 -10.51 17.86
N THR A 950 33.69 -11.15 17.37
CA THR A 950 33.67 -12.59 17.14
C THR A 950 32.86 -12.83 15.88
N ALA A 951 33.57 -12.85 14.75
CA ALA A 951 33.07 -13.42 13.51
C ALA A 951 32.77 -14.90 13.77
N LEU A 952 31.50 -15.24 13.98
CA LEU A 952 31.03 -16.61 13.82
C LEU A 952 30.91 -16.88 12.32
N SER A 953 31.87 -17.64 11.82
CA SER A 953 31.99 -18.05 10.44
C SER A 953 30.83 -18.95 9.99
N ASN A 954 30.34 -18.65 8.80
CA ASN A 954 29.80 -19.58 7.80
C ASN A 954 28.84 -20.68 8.28
N THR A 955 27.56 -20.32 8.40
CA THR A 955 26.49 -21.20 7.92
C THR A 955 25.75 -20.48 6.79
N THR A 956 25.93 -20.97 5.56
CA THR A 956 25.13 -20.54 4.41
C THR A 956 23.72 -21.11 4.56
N ALA A 957 22.88 -20.43 5.35
CA ALA A 957 21.44 -20.48 5.19
C ALA A 957 21.03 -19.22 4.42
N SER A 958 20.33 -19.37 3.30
CA SER A 958 19.79 -18.24 2.55
C SER A 958 18.70 -17.55 3.37
N VAL A 959 19.02 -16.41 3.97
CA VAL A 959 18.07 -15.53 4.66
C VAL A 959 17.81 -14.32 3.76
N GLN A 960 16.52 -14.05 3.49
CA GLN A 960 16.06 -12.94 2.67
C GLN A 960 15.92 -11.68 3.53
N ALA A 961 16.91 -10.79 3.46
CA ALA A 961 16.84 -9.43 4.00
C ALA A 961 17.32 -8.43 2.92
N ASN A 962 16.73 -7.23 2.93
CA ASN A 962 16.82 -6.14 1.93
C ASN A 962 15.92 -6.23 0.69
N GLY A 963 14.62 -6.53 0.85
CA GLY A 963 13.58 -6.20 -0.15
C GLY A 963 13.75 -6.81 -1.56
N THR A 964 14.79 -7.62 -1.78
CA THR A 964 15.15 -8.22 -3.05
C THR A 964 14.79 -9.70 -2.99
N HIS A 965 13.55 -9.99 -3.37
CA HIS A 965 13.14 -11.36 -3.67
C HIS A 965 13.91 -11.85 -4.91
N LYS A 966 15.04 -12.54 -4.72
CA LYS A 966 15.63 -13.36 -5.78
C LYS A 966 14.82 -14.65 -5.88
N VAL A 967 14.04 -14.80 -6.96
CA VAL A 967 13.45 -16.08 -7.35
C VAL A 967 14.58 -16.97 -7.86
N GLN A 968 14.91 -18.04 -7.15
CA GLN A 968 15.85 -19.05 -7.64
C GLN A 968 15.24 -19.78 -8.85
N PRO A 969 15.98 -19.95 -9.96
CA PRO A 969 15.52 -20.81 -11.06
C PRO A 969 15.50 -22.28 -10.61
N PRO A 970 14.55 -23.10 -11.09
CA PRO A 970 14.54 -24.53 -10.80
C PRO A 970 15.78 -25.21 -11.39
N GLY A 971 16.47 -25.98 -10.54
CA GLY A 971 17.85 -26.43 -10.74
C GLY A 971 18.09 -27.34 -11.94
N GLU A 972 19.29 -27.21 -12.50
CA GLU A 972 19.90 -28.22 -13.34
C GLU A 972 20.45 -29.35 -12.45
N SER A 973 20.07 -30.57 -12.82
CA SER A 973 20.49 -31.83 -12.24
C SER A 973 22.01 -32.00 -12.29
N HIS A 974 22.65 -32.12 -11.13
CA HIS A 974 23.98 -32.71 -11.02
C HIS A 974 23.90 -34.02 -10.22
N SER A 975 24.41 -35.06 -10.86
CA SER A 975 24.49 -36.46 -10.46
C SER A 975 25.20 -36.68 -9.12
N LEU A 976 24.57 -37.47 -8.25
CA LEU A 976 25.17 -38.10 -7.08
C LEU A 976 26.14 -39.21 -7.51
N GLY A 977 27.33 -39.23 -6.90
CA GLY A 977 28.22 -40.38 -6.86
C GLY A 977 28.43 -40.80 -5.40
N ASP A 978 28.02 -42.03 -5.12
CA ASP A 978 28.46 -42.97 -4.09
C ASP A 978 28.68 -42.50 -2.64
N ALA A 979 27.77 -42.94 -1.76
CA ALA A 979 28.13 -43.57 -0.49
C ALA A 979 26.95 -44.42 0.03
N GLU A 980 27.08 -45.73 -0.13
CA GLU A 980 26.25 -46.75 0.50
C GLU A 980 26.39 -46.73 2.02
N GLY A 981 25.30 -47.03 2.74
CA GLY A 981 25.37 -47.55 4.09
C GLY A 981 24.22 -47.13 5.01
N VAL A 982 23.46 -48.15 5.41
CA VAL A 982 22.54 -48.19 6.57
C VAL A 982 21.07 -47.86 6.27
N PHE A 983 20.40 -48.84 5.67
CA PHE A 983 18.97 -49.11 5.84
C PHE A 983 18.84 -50.55 6.37
N GLU A 984 18.53 -50.71 7.66
CA GLU A 984 17.86 -51.89 8.19
C GLU A 984 17.39 -51.59 9.62
N GLU A 985 16.28 -50.86 9.73
CA GLU A 985 15.24 -51.08 10.75
C GLU A 985 14.07 -50.14 10.44
N ILE A 986 12.85 -50.62 10.68
CA ILE A 986 11.55 -50.01 10.37
C ILE A 986 10.99 -50.41 8.99
N GLN A 987 10.86 -51.73 8.79
CA GLN A 987 9.82 -52.31 7.94
C GLN A 987 9.10 -53.43 8.70
N ALA A 988 8.40 -53.07 9.77
CA ALA A 988 7.45 -53.95 10.44
C ALA A 988 6.45 -53.14 11.29
N ALA A 989 5.40 -52.61 10.65
CA ALA A 989 4.04 -52.48 11.22
C ALA A 989 3.15 -51.64 10.28
N LEU A 990 2.84 -52.19 9.10
CA LEU A 990 1.70 -51.76 8.29
C LEU A 990 0.73 -52.93 8.17
N SER A 991 -0.32 -52.91 8.99
CA SER A 991 -1.57 -53.65 8.80
C SER A 991 -2.61 -53.06 9.78
N SER A 992 -3.50 -52.17 9.36
CA SER A 992 -4.81 -52.47 8.75
C SER A 992 -5.81 -51.35 9.22
N PRO A 993 -7.09 -51.34 8.81
CA PRO A 993 -7.57 -50.87 7.52
C PRO A 993 -8.58 -49.71 7.62
N ALA A 994 -9.01 -49.22 6.46
CA ALA A 994 -10.00 -48.17 6.22
C ALA A 994 -11.32 -48.31 7.01
N LEU A 995 -11.97 -47.17 7.31
CA LEU A 995 -13.42 -46.93 7.20
C LEU A 995 -13.77 -45.44 7.41
N ASP A 996 -14.54 -44.92 6.46
CA ASP A 996 -15.56 -43.86 6.48
C ASP A 996 -15.25 -42.44 7.00
N SER A 997 -15.19 -41.52 6.03
CA SER A 997 -15.52 -40.11 6.20
C SER A 997 -17.04 -39.88 6.22
N PRO A 998 -17.51 -38.88 6.96
CA PRO A 998 -18.37 -37.89 6.31
C PRO A 998 -17.99 -36.44 6.62
N ASN A 999 -18.05 -35.63 5.56
CA ASN A 999 -17.99 -34.18 5.57
C ASN A 999 -19.04 -33.54 6.48
N SER A 1000 -18.63 -32.53 7.26
CA SER A 1000 -19.46 -31.39 7.68
C SER A 1000 -18.60 -30.37 8.46
N SER A 1001 -17.83 -29.54 7.74
CA SER A 1001 -17.21 -28.35 8.32
C SER A 1001 -18.26 -27.24 8.45
N ALA A 1002 -18.80 -27.09 9.66
CA ALA A 1002 -19.58 -25.93 10.05
C ALA A 1002 -18.65 -24.91 10.74
N ASP A 1003 -18.75 -23.66 10.28
CA ASP A 1003 -18.12 -22.47 10.84
C ASP A 1003 -18.37 -22.35 12.35
N ILE A 1004 -17.31 -22.22 13.14
CA ILE A 1004 -17.38 -21.76 14.54
C ILE A 1004 -16.62 -20.45 14.61
N THR A 1005 -17.39 -19.37 14.62
CA THR A 1005 -16.96 -18.02 15.00
C THR A 1005 -17.22 -17.86 16.49
N LEU A 1006 -16.15 -17.69 17.27
CA LEU A 1006 -16.21 -17.39 18.70
C LEU A 1006 -16.24 -15.87 18.88
N ASP A 1007 -17.46 -15.31 18.87
CA ASP A 1007 -17.75 -13.96 19.36
C ASP A 1007 -18.18 -14.06 20.83
N THR A 1008 -17.30 -13.64 21.75
CA THR A 1008 -17.62 -13.49 23.18
C THR A 1008 -18.05 -12.04 23.48
N THR A 1009 -19.34 -11.77 23.30
CA THR A 1009 -20.02 -10.63 23.93
C THR A 1009 -21.21 -11.17 24.73
N GLY A 1010 -21.00 -11.32 26.04
CA GLY A 1010 -22.06 -11.71 26.98
C GLY A 1010 -22.87 -10.50 27.39
N ASP A 1011 -24.03 -10.30 26.76
CA ASP A 1011 -25.10 -9.46 27.29
C ASP A 1011 -25.82 -10.22 28.42
N ILE A 1012 -25.66 -9.73 29.65
CA ILE A 1012 -26.40 -10.21 30.83
C ILE A 1012 -27.76 -9.53 30.84
N THR A 1013 -28.84 -10.29 30.67
CA THR A 1013 -30.22 -9.85 30.91
C THR A 1013 -30.68 -10.21 32.32
N VAL A 1014 -31.48 -9.32 32.92
CA VAL A 1014 -31.88 -9.28 34.34
C VAL A 1014 -32.97 -10.32 34.71
N GLU A 1015 -32.94 -11.53 34.17
CA GLU A 1015 -33.97 -12.55 34.45
C GLU A 1015 -33.48 -13.87 35.07
N ASP A 1016 -32.17 -14.08 35.29
CA ASP A 1016 -31.64 -15.36 35.81
C ASP A 1016 -31.04 -15.33 37.24
N VAL A 1017 -31.51 -14.42 38.12
CA VAL A 1017 -31.15 -14.45 39.56
C VAL A 1017 -32.38 -14.57 40.44
N LYS A 1018 -33.02 -15.75 40.42
CA LYS A 1018 -33.88 -16.26 41.49
C LYS A 1018 -33.85 -17.78 41.42
N ASP A 1019 -32.87 -18.38 42.08
CA ASP A 1019 -32.94 -19.69 42.72
C ASP A 1019 -31.53 -20.08 43.19
N PHE A 1020 -31.02 -19.42 44.24
CA PHE A 1020 -29.97 -19.96 45.15
C PHE A 1020 -29.86 -19.03 46.38
N LEU A 1021 -30.93 -19.00 47.18
CA LEU A 1021 -30.89 -18.60 48.60
C LEU A 1021 -31.72 -19.62 49.39
N THR A 1022 -31.08 -20.74 49.72
CA THR A 1022 -31.21 -21.47 50.99
C THR A 1022 -29.90 -22.18 51.25
#